data_AF-A0A317VKX5-F1
#
_entry.id   AF-A0A317VKX5-F1
#
_cell.length_a   1.000
_cell.length_b   1.000
_cell.length_c   1.000
_cell.angle_alpha   90.00
_cell.angle_beta   90.00
_cell.angle_gamma   90.00
#
_symmetry.space_group_name_H-M   'P 1'
#
loop_
_entity.id
_entity.type
_entity.pdbx_description
1 polymer ?
#
loop_
_entity_poly.entity_id
_entity_poly.type
_entity_poly.pdbx_seq_one_letter_code
_entity_poly.pdbx_strand_id
1 'polypeptide(L)'
;MRLLSLATLVLSTVPGLVTGAAVDTVIPGTQIIPATDIAGLEAIGAQYPKYPDRQTVTIRASKSEEDDVSSDFLWGLQQANHGGRLLLQKGQTYVIGKKLDLTFLDDVEVQLEGEIQFTNNITYWQANNFYYEFQKSITFWVWGGQDIKIFGSGVLNGNGQRWYDEFAGMEILDPDNTFYRPILFLTDNATRVSVEGITQLNSPCWNNFFVRTKDISFDNVYIHAFSTNASADPKNTDGFDSLNVDGFSVTNMRIDVGDDCFSPKPNTTNIFVQNLWCNNTHGVSMGSIGEYAGELDIIENVYIENVTLLNGEAGARLKAWAGKDVGYGRMNNITYKNIQIQNTDAPIVVDQCYFDVNATECAEYPSAVNLTNVLFENIWGTSSGADGLVVADLACSPDAVCSNITLKGISLTSPAGSPPEIICSDIEGGIGGSGKTTLLEHILQSPNHGLRIAVIVNDMSSLNIDATLINHHTVSHTKESLIQLQNGCICCTLRGDLLAELARLTTQQGVEYVVIESTGISEPMQVAETFTAEFSAAMLEAGSADPNDSGEGLGIDEEGRKILNQIVELGGLHTMATLDTTVTVLDAFNLYANLDTPEFLSDRYGPDTIIPEDERTISDLMVDQIEFADVIVINKLDMVDEAAKQRIRSLLHLLNPAARVLEAIYSRIDVREILGTGRFDFVRAASGAGWLRSLHEMSRIQTANGERVAPRPETVEYGINNFVYTARRPFSPKRLFALLHDKFILLQNAGGDDDKEDEDEDEDEEMSDEGENSNSDGEDEDKEEEEEEITPFDDLSPDTILANKRAHPVLQPILRSKGFFWLATRPYQFGEWSQAGAMLTVGCGGAWFAELPDEAWPEDADVRQSVEDDFQGEWGDRRQELVFIGEGIDPEVITQLLDECLLDETEMAKWEGVMRRNRRSRVRKQEMMEGMWEDGWEDWPGLEEDGLEEEEEEEEEEDRTRAKKEGETHRHGRASRHAHTHPHHRH
;
A
#
# COMPACT_ATOMS: atom_id res chain seq x y z
N MET A 1 -35.39 -39.22 -68.20
CA MET A 1 -36.49 -38.35 -68.67
C MET A 1 -35.88 -37.14 -69.35
N ARG A 2 -36.27 -36.92 -70.62
CA ARG A 2 -36.26 -35.69 -71.44
C ARG A 2 -36.31 -34.37 -70.61
N LEU A 3 -35.71 -33.22 -70.92
CA LEU A 3 -35.21 -32.60 -72.17
C LEU A 3 -34.36 -31.33 -71.83
N LEU A 4 -33.37 -31.03 -72.71
CA LEU A 4 -32.82 -29.73 -73.18
C LEU A 4 -32.02 -28.81 -72.21
N SER A 5 -30.71 -28.57 -72.38
CA SER A 5 -29.94 -27.90 -73.49
C SER A 5 -30.01 -26.37 -73.41
N LEU A 6 -28.94 -25.57 -73.33
CA LEU A 6 -27.78 -25.40 -74.23
C LEU A 6 -26.60 -24.79 -73.41
N ALA A 7 -25.38 -25.35 -73.43
CA ALA A 7 -24.26 -25.05 -74.36
C ALA A 7 -23.36 -23.90 -73.84
N THR A 8 -22.02 -23.92 -73.80
CA THR A 8 -20.90 -24.86 -74.12
C THR A 8 -19.63 -24.12 -73.61
N LEU A 9 -18.71 -24.75 -72.88
CA LEU A 9 -17.44 -25.36 -73.36
C LEU A 9 -16.53 -24.32 -74.07
N VAL A 10 -15.27 -24.03 -73.69
CA VAL A 10 -14.07 -24.89 -73.65
C VAL A 10 -12.87 -24.14 -73.02
N LEU A 11 -12.03 -24.90 -72.31
CA LEU A 11 -10.61 -24.74 -71.92
C LEU A 11 -9.79 -23.55 -72.48
N SER A 12 -8.90 -23.00 -71.65
CA SER A 12 -7.45 -23.06 -71.91
C SER A 12 -6.59 -22.70 -70.68
N THR A 13 -5.65 -23.60 -70.36
CA THR A 13 -4.42 -23.35 -69.61
C THR A 13 -3.33 -22.93 -70.59
N VAL A 14 -2.82 -21.69 -70.51
CA VAL A 14 -1.49 -21.26 -70.97
C VAL A 14 -1.07 -20.06 -70.10
N PRO A 15 0.18 -20.01 -69.59
CA PRO A 15 0.67 -18.88 -68.80
C PRO A 15 0.94 -17.69 -69.72
N GLY A 16 0.24 -16.59 -69.47
CA GLY A 16 0.48 -15.31 -70.16
C GLY A 16 1.42 -14.46 -69.35
N LEU A 17 2.65 -14.29 -69.84
CA LEU A 17 3.51 -13.16 -69.48
C LEU A 17 2.67 -11.88 -69.53
N VAL A 18 2.53 -11.19 -68.40
CA VAL A 18 2.37 -9.73 -68.42
C VAL A 18 3.78 -9.18 -68.60
N THR A 19 4.21 -9.16 -69.87
CA THR A 19 5.35 -8.33 -70.29
C THR A 19 5.04 -6.88 -69.97
N GLY A 20 5.98 -6.23 -69.29
CA GLY A 20 5.93 -4.79 -69.00
C GLY A 20 5.63 -3.96 -70.25
N ALA A 21 4.59 -3.15 -70.13
CA ALA A 21 4.28 -1.97 -70.94
C ALA A 21 3.30 -1.15 -70.08
N ALA A 22 3.56 0.07 -69.63
CA ALA A 22 4.56 1.06 -69.99
C ALA A 22 4.88 1.93 -68.77
N VAL A 23 6.18 2.16 -68.52
CA VAL A 23 6.67 3.16 -67.53
C VAL A 23 7.18 4.43 -68.25
N ASP A 24 7.06 4.51 -69.58
CA ASP A 24 7.72 5.53 -70.39
C ASP A 24 6.86 6.76 -70.76
N THR A 25 5.71 6.99 -70.15
CA THR A 25 4.99 8.26 -70.35
C THR A 25 5.38 9.26 -69.28
N VAL A 26 6.41 10.05 -69.57
CA VAL A 26 6.80 11.25 -68.81
C VAL A 26 5.60 12.18 -68.73
N ILE A 27 5.05 12.39 -67.53
CA ILE A 27 3.94 13.31 -67.29
C ILE A 27 4.45 14.75 -67.51
N PRO A 28 3.69 15.65 -68.17
CA PRO A 28 4.14 17.03 -68.38
C PRO A 28 4.50 17.74 -67.06
N GLY A 29 5.71 18.30 -67.01
CA GLY A 29 6.22 18.99 -65.82
C GLY A 29 7.00 18.10 -64.85
N THR A 30 7.25 16.83 -65.19
CA THR A 30 8.11 15.93 -64.43
C THR A 30 9.55 15.93 -64.97
N GLN A 31 10.52 15.66 -64.10
CA GLN A 31 11.92 15.46 -64.49
C GLN A 31 12.49 14.23 -63.78
N ILE A 32 13.34 13.48 -64.48
CA ILE A 32 14.11 12.37 -63.92
C ILE A 32 15.58 12.70 -64.14
N ILE A 33 16.31 12.92 -63.05
CA ILE A 33 17.70 13.35 -63.05
C ILE A 33 18.57 12.20 -62.53
N PRO A 34 19.50 11.68 -63.34
CA PRO A 34 20.40 10.61 -62.91
C PRO A 34 21.30 11.05 -61.75
N ALA A 35 21.64 10.12 -60.86
CA ALA A 35 22.59 10.33 -59.77
C ALA A 35 23.94 10.92 -60.22
N THR A 36 24.35 10.64 -61.45
CA THR A 36 25.61 11.15 -62.03
C THR A 36 25.57 12.64 -62.39
N ASP A 37 24.39 13.26 -62.49
CA ASP A 37 24.23 14.68 -62.83
C ASP A 37 24.20 15.56 -61.57
N ILE A 38 25.35 15.63 -60.89
CA ILE A 38 25.58 16.39 -59.65
C ILE A 38 25.11 17.85 -59.79
N ALA A 39 25.47 18.53 -60.89
CA ALA A 39 25.10 19.93 -61.10
C ALA A 39 23.58 20.10 -61.31
N GLY A 40 22.94 19.15 -62.02
CA GLY A 40 21.49 19.14 -62.17
C GLY A 40 20.76 18.92 -60.84
N LEU A 41 21.24 17.97 -60.02
CA LEU A 41 20.71 17.69 -58.68
C LEU A 41 20.82 18.91 -57.74
N GLU A 42 21.99 19.55 -57.71
CA GLU A 42 22.19 20.77 -56.90
C GLU A 42 21.28 21.92 -57.37
N ALA A 43 21.08 22.07 -58.68
CA ALA A 43 20.26 23.15 -59.23
C ALA A 43 18.77 23.05 -58.85
N ILE A 44 18.26 21.85 -58.62
CA ILE A 44 16.87 21.63 -58.19
C ILE A 44 16.70 21.56 -56.67
N GLY A 45 17.80 21.65 -55.92
CA GLY A 45 17.81 21.58 -54.45
C GLY A 45 17.80 20.15 -53.91
N ALA A 46 18.19 19.14 -54.70
CA ALA A 46 18.36 17.79 -54.17
C ALA A 46 19.51 17.78 -53.16
N GLN A 47 19.24 17.39 -51.93
CA GLN A 47 20.25 17.31 -50.88
C GLN A 47 21.07 16.01 -51.05
N TYR A 48 22.26 15.96 -50.46
CA TYR A 48 23.02 14.70 -50.33
C TYR A 48 22.73 14.08 -48.96
N PRO A 49 21.72 13.21 -48.81
CA PRO A 49 21.64 12.36 -47.63
C PRO A 49 22.77 11.33 -47.66
N LYS A 50 22.76 10.46 -46.65
CA LYS A 50 23.68 9.33 -46.43
C LYS A 50 23.98 8.48 -47.69
N TYR A 51 23.13 8.52 -48.72
CA TYR A 51 23.30 7.85 -50.01
C TYR A 51 23.27 8.86 -51.17
N PRO A 52 24.44 9.40 -51.60
CA PRO A 52 24.53 10.43 -52.63
C PRO A 52 24.22 9.93 -54.06
N ASP A 53 23.97 8.63 -54.24
CA ASP A 53 23.97 7.96 -55.54
C ASP A 53 22.56 7.65 -56.10
N ARG A 54 21.52 8.37 -55.66
CA ARG A 54 20.13 8.09 -56.05
C ARG A 54 19.66 8.91 -57.26
N GLN A 55 18.94 8.26 -58.18
CA GLN A 55 18.17 8.95 -59.21
C GLN A 55 17.07 9.79 -58.55
N THR A 56 16.92 11.05 -58.97
CA THR A 56 15.91 11.96 -58.39
C THR A 56 14.82 12.28 -59.40
N VAL A 57 13.57 12.14 -58.97
CA VAL A 57 12.35 12.41 -59.71
C VAL A 57 11.70 13.67 -59.13
N THR A 58 11.22 14.57 -59.98
CA THR A 58 10.38 15.70 -59.59
C THR A 58 9.04 15.63 -60.30
N ILE A 59 8.01 16.18 -59.65
CA ILE A 59 6.64 16.28 -60.18
C ILE A 59 6.22 17.75 -60.29
N ARG A 60 5.15 18.01 -61.06
CA ARG A 60 4.58 19.35 -61.15
C ARG A 60 4.03 19.81 -59.80
N ALA A 61 4.16 21.09 -59.49
CA ALA A 61 3.45 21.71 -58.38
C ALA A 61 1.96 21.92 -58.72
N SER A 62 1.13 22.05 -57.69
CA SER A 62 -0.25 22.50 -57.81
C SER A 62 -0.31 23.99 -58.11
N LYS A 63 -1.27 24.40 -58.94
CA LYS A 63 -1.50 25.79 -59.34
C LYS A 63 -2.46 26.54 -58.40
N SER A 64 -3.27 25.81 -57.65
CA SER A 64 -4.19 26.31 -56.63
C SER A 64 -4.48 25.21 -55.60
N GLU A 65 -5.23 25.53 -54.55
CA GLU A 65 -5.64 24.59 -53.49
C GLU A 65 -6.59 23.49 -53.98
N GLU A 66 -7.15 23.63 -55.19
CA GLU A 66 -8.01 22.64 -55.84
C GLU A 66 -7.32 21.86 -56.97
N ASP A 67 -6.07 22.19 -57.31
CA ASP A 67 -5.30 21.51 -58.36
C ASP A 67 -4.65 20.22 -57.82
N ASP A 68 -5.46 19.16 -57.76
CA ASP A 68 -5.06 17.82 -57.33
C ASP A 68 -3.89 17.24 -58.15
N VAL A 69 -2.81 16.86 -57.46
CA VAL A 69 -1.61 16.18 -58.00
C VAL A 69 -1.46 14.75 -57.48
N SER A 70 -2.50 14.15 -56.91
CA SER A 70 -2.42 12.79 -56.35
C SER A 70 -1.87 11.75 -57.34
N SER A 71 -2.29 11.82 -58.61
CA SER A 71 -1.79 10.93 -59.67
C SER A 71 -0.31 11.16 -60.00
N ASP A 72 0.12 12.41 -59.99
CA ASP A 72 1.50 12.81 -60.27
C ASP A 72 2.42 12.36 -59.12
N PHE A 73 1.96 12.49 -57.87
CA PHE A 73 2.66 12.01 -56.69
C PHE A 73 2.82 10.48 -56.69
N LEU A 74 1.74 9.74 -56.96
CA LEU A 74 1.80 8.28 -57.10
C LEU A 74 2.78 7.86 -58.20
N TRP A 75 2.71 8.50 -59.37
CA TRP A 75 3.65 8.26 -60.46
C TRP A 75 5.10 8.56 -60.05
N GLY A 76 5.32 9.66 -59.34
CA GLY A 76 6.65 10.07 -58.85
C GLY A 76 7.26 9.02 -57.93
N LEU A 77 6.48 8.49 -56.99
CA LEU A 77 6.92 7.39 -56.13
C LEU A 77 7.17 6.10 -56.91
N GLN A 78 6.35 5.76 -57.90
CA GLN A 78 6.59 4.60 -58.77
C GLN A 78 7.91 4.72 -59.55
N GLN A 79 8.29 5.93 -59.97
CA GLN A 79 9.57 6.16 -60.64
C GLN A 79 10.76 6.17 -59.67
N ALA A 80 10.55 6.66 -58.45
CA ALA A 80 11.57 6.71 -57.42
C ALA A 80 11.77 5.38 -56.67
N ASN A 81 10.88 4.41 -56.84
CA ASN A 81 10.98 3.11 -56.18
C ASN A 81 12.25 2.36 -56.60
N HIS A 82 12.77 1.50 -55.72
CA HIS A 82 13.97 0.68 -55.92
C HIS A 82 15.27 1.50 -56.05
N GLY A 83 15.53 2.35 -55.06
CA GLY A 83 16.80 3.08 -54.90
C GLY A 83 16.77 4.53 -55.37
N GLY A 84 15.60 5.08 -55.73
CA GLY A 84 15.43 6.45 -56.18
C GLY A 84 14.96 7.41 -55.08
N ARG A 85 14.74 8.66 -55.49
CA ARG A 85 14.23 9.75 -54.65
C ARG A 85 13.14 10.53 -55.38
N LEU A 86 12.04 10.85 -54.69
CA LEU A 86 11.08 11.88 -55.09
C LEU A 86 11.42 13.20 -54.38
N LEU A 87 11.70 14.27 -55.13
CA LEU A 87 11.93 15.61 -54.60
C LEU A 87 10.70 16.50 -54.80
N LEU A 88 10.20 17.04 -53.69
CA LEU A 88 9.18 18.08 -53.65
C LEU A 88 9.83 19.41 -53.29
N GLN A 89 9.84 20.35 -54.24
CA GLN A 89 10.74 21.50 -54.21
C GLN A 89 10.28 22.61 -53.27
N LYS A 90 11.25 23.35 -52.73
CA LYS A 90 11.03 24.46 -51.81
C LYS A 90 10.13 25.54 -52.40
N GLY A 91 9.16 26.00 -51.61
CA GLY A 91 8.22 27.05 -52.00
C GLY A 91 7.18 26.63 -53.03
N GLN A 92 7.05 25.32 -53.28
CA GLN A 92 5.98 24.74 -54.09
C GLN A 92 4.98 24.00 -53.18
N THR A 93 3.71 24.00 -53.58
CA THR A 93 2.64 23.24 -52.91
C THR A 93 2.18 22.10 -53.81
N TYR A 94 1.91 20.94 -53.21
CA TYR A 94 1.48 19.71 -53.85
C TYR A 94 0.18 19.24 -53.18
N VAL A 95 -0.96 19.53 -53.81
CA VAL A 95 -2.29 19.24 -53.28
C VAL A 95 -2.67 17.79 -53.51
N ILE A 96 -3.00 17.06 -52.44
CA ILE A 96 -3.51 15.69 -52.49
C ILE A 96 -5.02 15.70 -52.25
N GLY A 97 -5.78 15.46 -53.31
CA GLY A 97 -7.24 15.43 -53.31
C GLY A 97 -7.87 14.04 -53.42
N LYS A 98 -7.06 12.98 -53.53
CA LYS A 98 -7.54 11.60 -53.68
C LYS A 98 -6.76 10.65 -52.78
N LYS A 99 -7.44 9.59 -52.33
CA LYS A 99 -6.78 8.58 -51.50
C LYS A 99 -5.69 7.84 -52.28
N LEU A 100 -4.58 7.53 -51.60
CA LEU A 100 -3.41 6.89 -52.20
C LEU A 100 -3.04 5.59 -51.48
N ASP A 101 -2.96 4.49 -52.23
CA ASP A 101 -2.40 3.23 -51.76
C ASP A 101 -0.91 3.19 -52.17
N LEU A 102 -0.04 3.29 -51.17
CA LEU A 102 1.42 3.33 -51.30
C LEU A 102 2.05 2.11 -50.64
N THR A 103 1.36 0.95 -50.65
CA THR A 103 1.83 -0.29 -50.03
C THR A 103 2.92 -1.03 -50.81
N PHE A 104 3.34 -0.50 -51.96
CA PHE A 104 4.28 -1.13 -52.89
C PHE A 104 5.74 -0.69 -52.72
N LEU A 105 6.05 0.15 -51.73
CA LEU A 105 7.33 0.84 -51.67
C LEU A 105 8.47 -0.10 -51.27
N ASP A 106 9.61 0.06 -51.92
CA ASP A 106 10.81 -0.75 -51.72
C ASP A 106 12.03 0.13 -52.01
N ASP A 107 12.74 0.55 -50.95
CA ASP A 107 13.91 1.42 -51.01
C ASP A 107 13.64 2.76 -51.70
N VAL A 108 12.91 3.66 -51.04
CA VAL A 108 12.53 4.97 -51.59
C VAL A 108 12.85 6.12 -50.64
N GLU A 109 13.32 7.22 -51.21
CA GLU A 109 13.46 8.49 -50.51
C GLU A 109 12.42 9.51 -50.98
N VAL A 110 11.82 10.26 -50.06
CA VAL A 110 11.00 11.45 -50.34
C VAL A 110 11.69 12.64 -49.69
N GLN A 111 12.29 13.49 -50.50
CA GLN A 111 12.84 14.76 -50.04
C GLN A 111 11.74 15.84 -50.11
N LEU A 112 11.18 16.19 -48.96
CA LEU A 112 10.11 17.17 -48.80
C LEU A 112 10.71 18.52 -48.40
N GLU A 113 10.84 19.44 -49.37
CA GLU A 113 11.24 20.84 -49.14
C GLU A 113 10.09 21.84 -49.33
N GLY A 114 9.08 21.44 -50.11
CA GLY A 114 7.84 22.20 -50.32
C GLY A 114 6.77 21.85 -49.29
N GLU A 115 5.52 21.95 -49.70
CA GLU A 115 4.35 21.59 -48.88
C GLU A 115 3.50 20.54 -49.58
N ILE A 116 3.22 19.43 -48.91
CA ILE A 116 2.12 18.54 -49.28
C ILE A 116 0.90 19.03 -48.51
N GLN A 117 -0.19 19.36 -49.22
CA GLN A 117 -1.43 19.82 -48.58
C GLN A 117 -2.59 18.91 -48.97
N PHE A 118 -3.29 18.34 -47.99
CA PHE A 118 -4.51 17.60 -48.25
C PHE A 118 -5.69 18.54 -48.49
N THR A 119 -6.61 18.14 -49.38
CA THR A 119 -7.88 18.88 -49.53
C THR A 119 -8.77 18.64 -48.31
N ASN A 120 -9.49 19.66 -47.86
CA ASN A 120 -10.47 19.55 -46.77
C ASN A 120 -11.88 19.18 -47.29
N ASN A 121 -11.95 18.40 -48.38
CA ASN A 121 -13.22 17.96 -48.97
C ASN A 121 -13.82 16.80 -48.15
N ILE A 122 -14.48 17.15 -47.04
CA ILE A 122 -15.07 16.20 -46.09
C ILE A 122 -15.98 15.20 -46.81
N THR A 123 -16.88 15.67 -47.69
CA THR A 123 -17.80 14.78 -48.43
C THR A 123 -17.04 13.73 -49.26
N TYR A 124 -15.94 14.11 -49.90
CA TYR A 124 -15.11 13.15 -50.63
C TYR A 124 -14.44 12.15 -49.70
N TRP A 125 -13.79 12.61 -48.63
CA TRP A 125 -13.00 11.76 -47.74
C TRP A 125 -13.85 10.83 -46.89
N GLN A 126 -15.05 11.24 -46.47
CA GLN A 126 -16.03 10.35 -45.83
C GLN A 126 -16.42 9.18 -46.75
N ALA A 127 -16.52 9.43 -48.07
CA ALA A 127 -16.88 8.40 -49.05
C ALA A 127 -15.68 7.63 -49.62
N ASN A 128 -14.46 8.19 -49.55
CA ASN A 128 -13.27 7.69 -50.23
C ASN A 128 -12.06 7.75 -49.30
N ASN A 129 -11.98 6.77 -48.40
CA ASN A 129 -10.86 6.62 -47.49
C ASN A 129 -10.37 5.16 -47.45
N PHE A 130 -9.33 4.94 -46.65
CA PHE A 130 -9.03 3.64 -46.09
C PHE A 130 -9.53 3.62 -44.64
N TYR A 131 -10.30 2.59 -44.31
CA TYR A 131 -10.94 2.43 -43.02
C TYR A 131 -10.20 1.36 -42.20
N TYR A 132 -10.02 1.63 -40.91
CA TYR A 132 -9.46 0.72 -39.93
C TYR A 132 -10.48 0.54 -38.80
N GLU A 133 -10.74 -0.72 -38.44
CA GLU A 133 -11.70 -1.09 -37.39
C GLU A 133 -11.25 -0.54 -36.03
N PHE A 134 -9.94 -0.62 -35.75
CA PHE A 134 -9.34 -0.13 -34.52
C PHE A 134 -9.67 1.35 -34.32
N GLN A 135 -10.45 1.63 -33.26
CA GLN A 135 -10.97 2.96 -32.91
C GLN A 135 -11.63 3.71 -34.08
N LYS A 136 -12.25 2.97 -35.01
CA LYS A 136 -13.05 3.47 -36.16
C LYS A 136 -12.37 4.60 -36.93
N SER A 137 -11.09 4.43 -37.25
CA SER A 137 -10.29 5.48 -37.87
C SER A 137 -10.28 5.39 -39.41
N ILE A 138 -10.07 6.54 -40.06
CA ILE A 138 -9.84 6.61 -41.51
C ILE A 138 -8.51 7.30 -41.82
N THR A 139 -7.98 7.16 -43.03
CA THR A 139 -6.77 7.90 -43.46
C THR A 139 -6.82 8.33 -44.92
N PHE A 140 -6.03 9.37 -45.25
CA PHE A 140 -5.84 9.86 -46.60
C PHE A 140 -5.08 8.87 -47.50
N TRP A 141 -4.11 8.15 -46.93
CA TRP A 141 -3.18 7.30 -47.68
C TRP A 141 -2.61 6.19 -46.78
N VAL A 142 -2.08 5.13 -47.38
CA VAL A 142 -1.45 4.02 -46.65
C VAL A 142 -0.07 3.77 -47.21
N TRP A 143 0.97 3.94 -46.39
CA TRP A 143 2.36 3.63 -46.73
C TRP A 143 2.71 2.21 -46.32
N GLY A 144 3.30 1.42 -47.20
CA GLY A 144 3.67 0.03 -46.90
C GLY A 144 4.85 -0.46 -47.73
N GLY A 145 5.44 -1.57 -47.31
CA GLY A 145 6.64 -2.13 -47.93
C GLY A 145 7.90 -1.92 -47.07
N GLN A 146 9.05 -1.56 -47.65
CA GLN A 146 10.30 -1.48 -46.89
C GLN A 146 11.23 -0.35 -47.32
N ASP A 147 12.11 0.08 -46.41
CA ASP A 147 13.15 1.08 -46.64
C ASP A 147 12.56 2.41 -47.14
N ILE A 148 11.67 2.99 -46.35
CA ILE A 148 10.96 4.23 -46.66
C ILE A 148 11.62 5.35 -45.88
N LYS A 149 12.14 6.37 -46.56
CA LYS A 149 12.70 7.56 -45.92
C LYS A 149 12.01 8.83 -46.40
N ILE A 150 11.52 9.64 -45.48
CA ILE A 150 11.00 10.99 -45.73
C ILE A 150 11.91 11.98 -45.01
N PHE A 151 12.41 13.00 -45.68
CA PHE A 151 13.28 13.98 -45.04
C PHE A 151 13.22 15.35 -45.70
N GLY A 152 13.65 16.40 -45.01
CA GLY A 152 13.80 17.73 -45.59
C GLY A 152 13.43 18.83 -44.59
N SER A 153 12.98 19.97 -45.11
CA SER A 153 12.55 21.12 -44.30
C SER A 153 11.13 21.60 -44.60
N GLY A 154 10.40 20.82 -45.40
CA GLY A 154 9.05 21.11 -45.88
C GLY A 154 7.95 20.73 -44.89
N VAL A 155 6.72 20.87 -45.35
CA VAL A 155 5.50 20.74 -44.55
C VAL A 155 4.59 19.64 -45.09
N LEU A 156 4.10 18.78 -44.20
CA LEU A 156 2.99 17.85 -44.45
C LEU A 156 1.74 18.41 -43.75
N ASN A 157 0.83 19.00 -44.52
CA ASN A 157 -0.32 19.76 -44.01
C ASN A 157 -1.64 19.00 -44.23
N GLY A 158 -2.29 18.61 -43.13
CA GLY A 158 -3.57 17.91 -43.13
C GLY A 158 -4.79 18.79 -43.42
N ASN A 159 -4.63 20.11 -43.40
CA ASN A 159 -5.70 21.09 -43.62
C ASN A 159 -6.89 20.89 -42.66
N GLY A 160 -6.56 20.69 -41.37
CA GLY A 160 -7.46 20.23 -40.31
C GLY A 160 -8.57 21.18 -39.88
N GLN A 161 -8.48 22.51 -40.10
CA GLN A 161 -9.42 23.47 -39.49
C GLN A 161 -10.90 23.12 -39.70
N ARG A 162 -11.28 22.83 -40.95
CA ARG A 162 -12.65 22.48 -41.28
C ARG A 162 -13.11 21.20 -40.58
N TRP A 163 -12.19 20.26 -40.38
CA TRP A 163 -12.47 19.03 -39.66
C TRP A 163 -12.70 19.28 -38.17
N TYR A 164 -11.94 20.19 -37.56
CA TYR A 164 -12.15 20.60 -36.16
C TYR A 164 -13.52 21.26 -36.00
N ASP A 165 -13.86 22.19 -36.90
CA ASP A 165 -15.14 22.92 -36.86
C ASP A 165 -16.35 21.97 -36.95
N GLU A 166 -16.26 20.97 -37.83
CA GLU A 166 -17.35 20.00 -38.05
C GLU A 166 -17.38 18.92 -36.96
N PHE A 167 -16.26 18.67 -36.27
CA PHE A 167 -16.15 17.71 -35.16
C PHE A 167 -16.48 18.31 -33.79
N ALA A 168 -16.62 19.63 -33.69
CA ALA A 168 -16.87 20.32 -32.44
C ALA A 168 -18.10 19.73 -31.70
N GLY A 169 -17.87 19.25 -30.47
CA GLY A 169 -18.90 18.63 -29.62
C GLY A 169 -19.17 17.15 -29.89
N MET A 170 -18.37 16.48 -30.74
CA MET A 170 -18.39 15.03 -30.92
C MET A 170 -17.19 14.36 -30.24
N GLU A 171 -17.29 13.06 -30.01
CA GLU A 171 -16.24 12.22 -29.43
C GLU A 171 -15.89 11.04 -30.35
N ILE A 172 -14.61 10.67 -30.43
CA ILE A 172 -14.14 9.69 -31.42
C ILE A 172 -14.61 8.27 -31.08
N LEU A 173 -14.64 7.94 -29.79
CA LEU A 173 -15.04 6.63 -29.26
C LEU A 173 -16.55 6.54 -28.94
N ASP A 174 -17.34 7.57 -29.28
CA ASP A 174 -18.81 7.46 -29.21
C ASP A 174 -19.28 6.30 -30.12
N PRO A 175 -20.00 5.30 -29.58
CA PRO A 175 -20.46 4.16 -30.37
C PRO A 175 -21.35 4.56 -31.56
N ASP A 176 -22.06 5.68 -31.47
CA ASP A 176 -22.94 6.22 -32.52
C ASP A 176 -22.23 7.21 -33.46
N ASN A 177 -20.93 7.47 -33.26
CA ASN A 177 -20.16 8.33 -34.15
C ASN A 177 -20.11 7.76 -35.58
N THR A 178 -20.57 8.55 -36.54
CA THR A 178 -20.54 8.24 -37.97
C THR A 178 -19.65 9.19 -38.78
N PHE A 179 -18.96 10.12 -38.11
CA PHE A 179 -18.09 11.11 -38.71
C PHE A 179 -16.63 10.81 -38.36
N TYR A 180 -15.93 10.19 -39.31
CA TYR A 180 -14.52 9.80 -39.12
C TYR A 180 -13.57 10.83 -39.70
N ARG A 181 -12.50 11.15 -38.98
CA ARG A 181 -11.48 12.13 -39.42
C ARG A 181 -10.22 11.41 -39.91
N PRO A 182 -9.60 11.86 -41.01
CA PRO A 182 -8.44 11.18 -41.57
C PRO A 182 -7.15 11.45 -40.80
N ILE A 183 -6.45 10.36 -40.49
CA ILE A 183 -5.08 10.34 -39.97
C ILE A 183 -4.12 10.87 -41.04
N LEU A 184 -3.19 11.75 -40.65
CA LEU A 184 -2.30 12.45 -41.57
C LEU A 184 -1.23 11.55 -42.19
N PHE A 185 -0.55 10.73 -41.39
CA PHE A 185 0.47 9.79 -41.85
C PHE A 185 0.23 8.41 -41.27
N LEU A 186 -0.04 7.43 -42.14
CA LEU A 186 -0.31 6.06 -41.73
C LEU A 186 0.59 5.09 -42.48
N THR A 187 1.20 4.16 -41.73
CA THR A 187 1.87 3.00 -42.32
C THR A 187 1.12 1.72 -41.99
N ASP A 188 1.13 0.76 -42.92
CA ASP A 188 0.63 -0.58 -42.69
C ASP A 188 1.54 -1.61 -43.36
N ASN A 189 1.96 -2.61 -42.59
CA ASN A 189 2.87 -3.67 -43.03
C ASN A 189 4.15 -3.08 -43.67
N ALA A 190 4.75 -2.13 -42.96
CA ALA A 190 5.98 -1.44 -43.37
C ALA A 190 7.19 -1.88 -42.53
N THR A 191 8.40 -1.71 -43.04
CA THR A 191 9.63 -2.01 -42.30
C THR A 191 10.73 -0.99 -42.64
N ARG A 192 11.47 -0.52 -41.63
CA ARG A 192 12.53 0.51 -41.78
C ARG A 192 11.96 1.80 -42.36
N VAL A 193 11.08 2.44 -41.58
CA VAL A 193 10.46 3.73 -41.91
C VAL A 193 11.18 4.84 -41.16
N SER A 194 11.69 5.84 -41.87
CA SER A 194 12.39 6.98 -41.26
C SER A 194 11.83 8.32 -41.71
N VAL A 195 11.62 9.24 -40.76
CA VAL A 195 11.13 10.60 -41.03
C VAL A 195 12.02 11.61 -40.32
N GLU A 196 12.54 12.61 -41.05
CA GLU A 196 13.58 13.51 -40.53
C GLU A 196 13.37 14.98 -40.96
N GLY A 197 13.39 15.92 -40.01
CA GLY A 197 13.49 17.36 -40.30
C GLY A 197 12.23 18.10 -40.77
N ILE A 198 11.16 17.39 -41.14
CA ILE A 198 9.94 17.98 -41.68
C ILE A 198 9.03 18.57 -40.60
N THR A 199 8.05 19.36 -41.00
CA THR A 199 6.94 19.80 -40.14
C THR A 199 5.65 19.08 -40.52
N GLN A 200 4.92 18.54 -39.55
CA GLN A 200 3.54 18.07 -39.70
C GLN A 200 2.59 19.12 -39.12
N LEU A 201 1.63 19.53 -39.92
CA LEU A 201 0.78 20.69 -39.65
C LEU A 201 -0.69 20.31 -39.76
N ASN A 202 -1.46 20.66 -38.73
CA ASN A 202 -2.93 20.63 -38.74
C ASN A 202 -3.51 19.31 -39.26
N SER A 203 -3.12 18.19 -38.65
CA SER A 203 -3.77 16.91 -38.90
C SER A 203 -5.24 16.96 -38.49
N PRO A 204 -6.19 16.45 -39.30
CA PRO A 204 -7.59 16.37 -38.92
C PRO A 204 -7.87 15.49 -37.68
N CYS A 205 -7.02 14.49 -37.46
CA CYS A 205 -7.07 13.51 -36.36
C CYS A 205 -5.62 13.22 -35.92
N TRP A 206 -5.31 11.99 -35.51
CA TRP A 206 -3.94 11.57 -35.19
C TRP A 206 -2.95 11.93 -36.31
N ASN A 207 -1.77 12.40 -35.93
CA ASN A 207 -0.74 12.79 -36.90
C ASN A 207 -0.07 11.57 -37.50
N ASN A 208 0.30 10.58 -36.68
CA ASN A 208 1.02 9.40 -37.11
C ASN A 208 0.39 8.14 -36.53
N PHE A 209 0.00 7.18 -37.37
CA PHE A 209 -0.46 5.87 -36.94
C PHE A 209 0.30 4.75 -37.64
N PHE A 210 0.94 3.87 -36.88
CA PHE A 210 1.72 2.78 -37.42
C PHE A 210 1.05 1.44 -37.15
N VAL A 211 0.68 0.73 -38.19
CA VAL A 211 0.03 -0.58 -38.10
C VAL A 211 0.99 -1.65 -38.61
N ARG A 212 1.22 -2.73 -37.84
CA ARG A 212 2.04 -3.88 -38.28
C ARG A 212 3.42 -3.46 -38.82
N THR A 213 4.01 -2.43 -38.22
CA THR A 213 5.21 -1.77 -38.76
C THR A 213 6.42 -2.03 -37.87
N LYS A 214 7.59 -2.19 -38.49
CA LYS A 214 8.85 -2.49 -37.78
C LYS A 214 9.93 -1.47 -38.08
N ASP A 215 10.80 -1.22 -37.10
CA ASP A 215 11.96 -0.31 -37.22
C ASP A 215 11.55 1.10 -37.70
N ILE A 216 10.84 1.84 -36.85
CA ILE A 216 10.40 3.21 -37.11
C ILE A 216 11.38 4.18 -36.45
N SER A 217 11.78 5.23 -37.16
CA SER A 217 12.61 6.31 -36.60
C SER A 217 12.12 7.69 -37.00
N PHE A 218 11.81 8.55 -36.02
CA PHE A 218 11.55 9.97 -36.23
C PHE A 218 12.64 10.80 -35.57
N ASP A 219 13.22 11.75 -36.30
CA ASP A 219 14.24 12.65 -35.77
C ASP A 219 14.03 14.09 -36.22
N ASN A 220 14.11 15.05 -35.29
CA ASN A 220 14.04 16.49 -35.60
C ASN A 220 12.77 16.88 -36.38
N VAL A 221 11.63 16.28 -36.05
CA VAL A 221 10.32 16.61 -36.66
C VAL A 221 9.53 17.52 -35.71
N TYR A 222 8.84 18.49 -36.29
CA TYR A 222 7.92 19.38 -35.56
C TYR A 222 6.48 19.03 -35.92
N ILE A 223 5.66 18.71 -34.92
CA ILE A 223 4.24 18.43 -35.09
C ILE A 223 3.45 19.53 -34.39
N HIS A 224 2.52 20.16 -35.08
CA HIS A 224 1.58 21.05 -34.41
C HIS A 224 0.22 21.11 -35.07
N ALA A 225 -0.80 21.31 -34.24
CA ALA A 225 -2.17 21.52 -34.65
C ALA A 225 -2.72 22.74 -33.90
N PHE A 226 -3.21 23.73 -34.64
CA PHE A 226 -3.86 24.91 -34.05
C PHE A 226 -5.22 25.14 -34.69
N SER A 227 -6.18 25.54 -33.87
CA SER A 227 -7.48 26.00 -34.34
C SER A 227 -7.52 27.52 -34.40
N THR A 228 -8.14 28.03 -35.46
CA THR A 228 -8.52 29.44 -35.62
C THR A 228 -9.89 29.74 -35.03
N ASN A 229 -10.59 28.71 -34.54
CA ASN A 229 -11.90 28.78 -33.91
C ASN A 229 -11.79 28.32 -32.45
N ALA A 230 -11.97 29.26 -31.52
CA ALA A 230 -11.85 29.00 -30.08
C ALA A 230 -12.93 28.06 -29.50
N SER A 231 -13.94 27.68 -30.28
CA SER A 231 -14.96 26.71 -29.90
C SER A 231 -14.77 25.34 -30.55
N ALA A 232 -13.67 25.14 -31.28
CA ALA A 232 -13.37 23.91 -32.00
C ALA A 232 -11.89 23.58 -31.84
N ASP A 233 -11.54 22.95 -30.73
CA ASP A 233 -10.17 22.54 -30.45
C ASP A 233 -9.71 21.43 -31.40
N PRO A 234 -8.41 21.31 -31.70
CA PRO A 234 -7.85 20.22 -32.48
C PRO A 234 -7.84 18.90 -31.67
N LYS A 235 -9.01 18.41 -31.25
CA LYS A 235 -9.18 17.18 -30.46
C LYS A 235 -8.61 15.95 -31.18
N ASN A 236 -8.03 15.01 -30.44
CA ASN A 236 -7.48 13.75 -30.97
C ASN A 236 -6.46 14.00 -32.08
N THR A 237 -5.63 15.03 -31.93
CA THR A 237 -4.50 15.31 -32.83
C THR A 237 -3.20 14.74 -32.29
N ASP A 238 -3.26 13.51 -31.79
CA ASP A 238 -2.18 12.76 -31.18
C ASP A 238 -0.90 12.85 -32.01
N GLY A 239 0.25 12.95 -31.35
CA GLY A 239 1.54 12.99 -32.02
C GLY A 239 1.85 11.65 -32.69
N PHE A 240 1.70 10.55 -31.94
CA PHE A 240 2.07 9.21 -32.37
C PHE A 240 1.19 8.13 -31.76
N ASP A 241 0.67 7.25 -32.62
CA ASP A 241 -0.09 6.06 -32.26
C ASP A 241 0.48 4.83 -32.96
N SER A 242 0.37 3.66 -32.33
CA SER A 242 0.90 2.42 -32.90
C SER A 242 0.05 1.20 -32.55
N LEU A 243 -0.06 0.26 -33.48
CA LEU A 243 -0.77 -0.99 -33.32
C LEU A 243 0.05 -2.15 -33.93
N ASN A 244 0.44 -3.12 -33.11
CA ASN A 244 1.29 -4.24 -33.50
C ASN A 244 2.64 -3.78 -34.09
N VAL A 245 3.42 -3.04 -33.30
CA VAL A 245 4.69 -2.42 -33.72
C VAL A 245 5.88 -2.94 -32.93
N ASP A 246 7.02 -3.07 -33.60
CA ASP A 246 8.27 -3.53 -33.00
C ASP A 246 9.44 -2.64 -33.45
N GLY A 247 10.11 -1.99 -32.50
CA GLY A 247 11.18 -1.04 -32.76
C GLY A 247 10.65 0.33 -33.15
N PHE A 248 10.47 1.21 -32.17
CA PHE A 248 9.94 2.56 -32.39
C PHE A 248 10.81 3.61 -31.69
N SER A 249 11.55 4.39 -32.48
CA SER A 249 12.47 5.43 -32.01
C SER A 249 11.98 6.82 -32.36
N VAL A 250 11.97 7.72 -31.38
CA VAL A 250 11.57 9.13 -31.53
C VAL A 250 12.58 10.03 -30.85
N THR A 251 13.27 10.89 -31.61
CA THR A 251 14.33 11.76 -31.08
C THR A 251 14.20 13.22 -31.52
N ASN A 252 14.61 14.14 -30.64
CA ASN A 252 14.71 15.57 -30.94
C ASN A 252 13.40 16.19 -31.48
N MET A 253 12.28 15.82 -30.89
CA MET A 253 10.95 16.19 -31.38
C MET A 253 10.39 17.41 -30.67
N ARG A 254 9.48 18.11 -31.37
CA ARG A 254 8.59 19.10 -30.78
C ARG A 254 7.16 18.80 -31.18
N ILE A 255 6.24 18.79 -30.21
CA ILE A 255 4.85 18.45 -30.42
C ILE A 255 3.98 19.46 -29.67
N ASP A 256 3.06 20.10 -30.38
CA ASP A 256 2.12 21.11 -29.86
C ASP A 256 0.73 20.84 -30.47
N VAL A 257 -0.01 19.94 -29.82
CA VAL A 257 -1.26 19.36 -30.36
C VAL A 257 -2.35 19.41 -29.30
N GLY A 258 -3.53 18.83 -29.57
CA GLY A 258 -4.68 18.83 -28.66
C GLY A 258 -5.01 17.48 -28.02
N ASP A 259 -4.06 16.54 -27.97
CA ASP A 259 -4.24 15.22 -27.35
C ASP A 259 -2.86 14.62 -26.96
N ASP A 260 -2.74 13.30 -26.82
CA ASP A 260 -1.51 12.60 -26.41
C ASP A 260 -0.29 13.00 -27.29
N CYS A 261 0.84 13.28 -26.64
CA CYS A 261 2.10 13.60 -27.32
C CYS A 261 2.72 12.34 -27.97
N PHE A 262 2.66 11.21 -27.26
CA PHE A 262 3.14 9.92 -27.70
C PHE A 262 2.30 8.83 -27.02
N SER A 263 1.60 8.01 -27.81
CA SER A 263 0.55 7.10 -27.35
C SER A 263 0.66 5.70 -27.96
N PRO A 264 1.63 4.86 -27.54
CA PRO A 264 1.73 3.51 -28.07
C PRO A 264 0.48 2.71 -27.65
N LYS A 265 -0.23 2.13 -28.62
CA LYS A 265 -1.41 1.27 -28.40
C LYS A 265 -0.98 -0.21 -28.42
N PRO A 266 -1.92 -1.18 -28.42
CA PRO A 266 -1.60 -2.59 -28.24
C PRO A 266 -0.47 -3.15 -29.10
N ASN A 267 0.27 -4.07 -28.47
CA ASN A 267 1.34 -4.87 -29.06
C ASN A 267 2.47 -4.01 -29.63
N THR A 268 2.87 -2.98 -28.87
CA THR A 268 3.99 -2.12 -29.21
C THR A 268 5.19 -2.42 -28.32
N THR A 269 6.34 -2.77 -28.90
CA THR A 269 7.54 -3.15 -28.15
C THR A 269 8.81 -2.47 -28.65
N ASN A 270 9.83 -2.43 -27.80
CA ASN A 270 11.15 -1.88 -28.09
C ASN A 270 11.08 -0.39 -28.48
N ILE A 271 10.63 0.42 -27.51
CA ILE A 271 10.36 1.85 -27.68
C ILE A 271 11.50 2.67 -27.09
N PHE A 272 12.01 3.62 -27.86
CA PHE A 272 13.02 4.58 -27.41
C PHE A 272 12.61 6.01 -27.73
N VAL A 273 12.45 6.84 -26.71
CA VAL A 273 12.11 8.26 -26.87
C VAL A 273 13.16 9.11 -26.17
N GLN A 274 13.72 10.09 -26.87
CA GLN A 274 14.71 11.00 -26.26
C GLN A 274 14.59 12.44 -26.77
N ASN A 275 14.77 13.42 -25.88
CA ASN A 275 14.72 14.85 -26.24
C ASN A 275 13.39 15.23 -26.90
N LEU A 276 12.28 14.91 -26.22
CA LEU A 276 10.93 15.22 -26.65
C LEU A 276 10.42 16.45 -25.90
N TRP A 277 9.85 17.40 -26.63
CA TRP A 277 9.17 18.56 -26.05
C TRP A 277 7.69 18.53 -26.46
N CYS A 278 6.80 18.51 -25.47
CA CYS A 278 5.36 18.49 -25.63
C CYS A 278 4.72 19.72 -24.99
N ASN A 279 3.75 20.32 -25.67
CA ASN A 279 2.96 21.43 -25.14
C ASN A 279 1.48 21.22 -25.46
N ASN A 280 0.61 21.55 -24.49
CA ASN A 280 -0.85 21.48 -24.65
C ASN A 280 -1.38 20.06 -24.93
N THR A 281 -0.63 19.03 -24.53
CA THR A 281 -0.92 17.62 -24.84
C THR A 281 -1.55 16.87 -23.67
N HIS A 282 -2.09 15.69 -23.91
CA HIS A 282 -2.46 14.73 -22.86
C HIS A 282 -1.30 13.83 -22.42
N GLY A 283 -0.05 14.29 -22.63
CA GLY A 283 1.15 13.68 -22.05
C GLY A 283 1.80 12.60 -22.91
N VAL A 284 2.77 11.92 -22.30
CA VAL A 284 3.39 10.72 -22.86
C VAL A 284 2.71 9.53 -22.21
N SER A 285 1.69 9.04 -22.91
CA SER A 285 0.66 8.16 -22.38
C SER A 285 0.76 6.77 -23.00
N MET A 286 1.13 5.74 -22.25
CA MET A 286 1.03 4.37 -22.77
C MET A 286 -0.42 3.90 -22.75
N GLY A 287 -0.88 3.38 -23.89
CA GLY A 287 -2.22 2.86 -24.06
C GLY A 287 -3.24 3.88 -24.61
N SER A 288 -4.53 3.68 -24.39
CA SER A 288 -5.09 2.58 -23.60
C SER A 288 -4.88 1.20 -24.24
N ILE A 289 -4.74 0.18 -23.40
CA ILE A 289 -4.70 -1.23 -23.80
C ILE A 289 -5.73 -2.04 -23.00
N GLY A 290 -6.04 -3.24 -23.48
CA GLY A 290 -7.10 -4.08 -22.92
C GLY A 290 -8.48 -3.67 -23.38
N GLU A 291 -8.63 -2.96 -24.51
CA GLU A 291 -9.94 -2.44 -24.95
C GLU A 291 -10.90 -3.55 -25.39
N TYR A 292 -10.40 -4.60 -26.05
CA TYR A 292 -11.24 -5.57 -26.76
C TYR A 292 -11.25 -6.93 -26.09
N ALA A 293 -12.46 -7.43 -25.77
CA ALA A 293 -12.69 -8.74 -25.17
C ALA A 293 -11.89 -9.87 -25.83
N GLY A 294 -11.15 -10.62 -25.00
CA GLY A 294 -10.39 -11.80 -25.42
C GLY A 294 -9.07 -11.51 -26.14
N GLU A 295 -8.75 -10.24 -26.41
CA GLU A 295 -7.47 -9.84 -26.99
C GLU A 295 -6.42 -9.67 -25.88
N LEU A 296 -5.20 -10.13 -26.18
CA LEU A 296 -4.02 -9.90 -25.35
C LEU A 296 -3.28 -8.67 -25.89
N ASP A 297 -3.17 -7.65 -25.07
CA ASP A 297 -2.46 -6.42 -25.42
C ASP A 297 -1.19 -6.25 -24.59
N ILE A 298 -0.07 -5.94 -25.25
CA ILE A 298 1.20 -5.70 -24.55
C ILE A 298 1.85 -4.36 -24.93
N ILE A 299 2.53 -3.75 -23.95
CA ILE A 299 3.52 -2.69 -24.17
C ILE A 299 4.79 -3.04 -23.40
N GLU A 300 5.91 -3.26 -24.08
CA GLU A 300 7.14 -3.74 -23.42
C GLU A 300 8.43 -3.08 -23.91
N ASN A 301 9.41 -3.00 -23.01
CA ASN A 301 10.76 -2.46 -23.28
C ASN A 301 10.71 -1.01 -23.73
N VAL A 302 10.26 -0.13 -22.84
CA VAL A 302 10.10 1.30 -23.10
C VAL A 302 11.15 2.09 -22.34
N TYR A 303 11.91 2.93 -23.04
CA TYR A 303 12.87 3.84 -22.44
C TYR A 303 12.64 5.27 -22.96
N ILE A 304 12.15 6.13 -22.08
CA ILE A 304 11.81 7.53 -22.36
C ILE A 304 12.73 8.41 -21.51
N GLU A 305 13.51 9.27 -22.15
CA GLU A 305 14.50 10.11 -21.45
C GLU A 305 14.51 11.57 -21.94
N ASN A 306 14.77 12.52 -21.03
CA ASN A 306 14.92 13.95 -21.35
C ASN A 306 13.69 14.51 -22.07
N VAL A 307 12.55 14.47 -21.39
CA VAL A 307 11.27 14.97 -21.92
C VAL A 307 10.85 16.23 -21.16
N THR A 308 10.28 17.20 -21.88
CA THR A 308 9.66 18.39 -21.29
C THR A 308 8.18 18.41 -21.66
N LEU A 309 7.32 18.45 -20.65
CA LEU A 309 5.86 18.46 -20.77
C LEU A 309 5.33 19.78 -20.18
N LEU A 310 4.62 20.56 -20.99
CA LEU A 310 4.13 21.89 -20.61
C LEU A 310 2.63 22.00 -20.87
N ASN A 311 1.90 22.63 -19.95
CA ASN A 311 0.50 23.04 -20.16
C ASN A 311 -0.43 21.90 -20.58
N GLY A 312 -0.18 20.67 -20.11
CA GLY A 312 -0.92 19.48 -20.53
C GLY A 312 -1.97 19.02 -19.52
N GLU A 313 -2.86 18.14 -19.95
CA GLU A 313 -3.78 17.44 -19.04
C GLU A 313 -3.01 16.41 -18.20
N ALA A 314 -2.18 15.58 -18.85
CA ALA A 314 -1.39 14.57 -18.17
C ALA A 314 0.10 14.66 -18.52
N GLY A 315 0.94 14.15 -17.63
CA GLY A 315 2.39 14.08 -17.80
C GLY A 315 2.85 12.70 -18.28
N ALA A 316 3.43 11.90 -17.38
CA ALA A 316 3.77 10.50 -17.62
C ALA A 316 2.58 9.62 -17.23
N ARG A 317 1.95 8.95 -18.19
CA ARG A 317 0.66 8.28 -17.98
C ARG A 317 0.65 6.84 -18.49
N LEU A 318 0.10 5.91 -17.71
CA LEU A 318 -0.21 4.54 -18.13
C LEU A 318 -1.73 4.33 -18.05
N LYS A 319 -2.35 3.79 -19.10
CA LYS A 319 -3.82 3.66 -19.21
C LYS A 319 -4.25 2.24 -19.59
N ALA A 320 -5.15 1.65 -18.83
CA ALA A 320 -5.73 0.34 -19.13
C ALA A 320 -7.26 0.36 -18.94
N TRP A 321 -7.96 -0.29 -19.86
CA TRP A 321 -9.42 -0.41 -19.82
C TRP A 321 -9.88 -1.37 -18.72
N ALA A 322 -11.03 -1.06 -18.12
CA ALA A 322 -11.81 -1.91 -17.20
C ALA A 322 -13.26 -2.01 -17.72
N GLY A 323 -13.99 -3.06 -17.34
CA GLY A 323 -15.38 -3.29 -17.78
C GLY A 323 -15.69 -4.72 -18.20
N LYS A 324 -16.96 -5.01 -18.51
CA LYS A 324 -17.45 -6.39 -18.76
C LYS A 324 -16.84 -7.07 -19.99
N ASP A 325 -16.61 -6.30 -21.04
CA ASP A 325 -16.23 -6.77 -22.37
C ASP A 325 -14.83 -6.27 -22.79
N VAL A 326 -13.91 -6.20 -21.82
CA VAL A 326 -12.54 -5.73 -22.02
C VAL A 326 -11.56 -6.88 -22.19
N GLY A 327 -10.40 -6.57 -22.76
CA GLY A 327 -9.28 -7.48 -22.96
C GLY A 327 -8.42 -7.64 -21.71
N TYR A 328 -7.27 -8.27 -21.88
CA TYR A 328 -6.28 -8.47 -20.81
C TYR A 328 -4.88 -8.19 -21.37
N GLY A 329 -3.88 -8.02 -20.51
CA GLY A 329 -2.62 -7.53 -21.03
C GLY A 329 -1.50 -7.39 -20.03
N ARG A 330 -0.42 -6.74 -20.49
CA ARG A 330 0.61 -6.23 -19.59
C ARG A 330 1.36 -5.04 -20.15
N MET A 331 1.77 -4.14 -19.27
CA MET A 331 2.84 -3.19 -19.52
C MET A 331 4.04 -3.56 -18.66
N ASN A 332 5.20 -3.74 -19.28
CA ASN A 332 6.38 -4.27 -18.60
C ASN A 332 7.69 -3.62 -19.05
N ASN A 333 8.60 -3.40 -18.10
CA ASN A 333 9.93 -2.82 -18.33
C ASN A 333 9.82 -1.43 -19.00
N ILE A 334 9.26 -0.49 -18.23
CA ILE A 334 9.00 0.88 -18.65
C ILE A 334 9.87 1.81 -17.81
N THR A 335 10.59 2.73 -18.46
CA THR A 335 11.35 3.78 -17.77
C THR A 335 10.98 5.15 -18.31
N TYR A 336 10.56 6.02 -17.41
CA TYR A 336 10.52 7.47 -17.59
C TYR A 336 11.67 8.09 -16.81
N LYS A 337 12.58 8.77 -17.51
CA LYS A 337 13.79 9.33 -16.90
C LYS A 337 14.02 10.78 -17.29
N ASN A 338 14.41 11.61 -16.33
CA ASN A 338 14.72 13.02 -16.57
C ASN A 338 13.55 13.77 -17.22
N ILE A 339 12.40 13.81 -16.55
CA ILE A 339 11.17 14.41 -17.08
C ILE A 339 10.91 15.75 -16.38
N GLN A 340 10.85 16.82 -17.15
CA GLN A 340 10.43 18.14 -16.66
C GLN A 340 8.94 18.33 -16.95
N ILE A 341 8.13 18.58 -15.92
CA ILE A 341 6.69 18.80 -16.04
C ILE A 341 6.34 20.19 -15.51
N GLN A 342 5.62 21.00 -16.27
CA GLN A 342 5.17 22.31 -15.80
C GLN A 342 3.73 22.58 -16.19
N ASN A 343 2.97 23.12 -15.23
CA ASN A 343 1.59 23.53 -15.42
C ASN A 343 0.76 22.39 -16.06
N THR A 344 0.89 21.17 -15.54
CA THR A 344 0.19 19.98 -16.04
C THR A 344 -0.78 19.50 -14.98
N ASP A 345 -2.01 19.15 -15.34
CA ASP A 345 -3.07 18.82 -14.37
C ASP A 345 -2.67 17.61 -13.52
N ALA A 346 -2.42 16.47 -14.18
CA ALA A 346 -2.00 15.23 -13.57
C ALA A 346 -0.57 14.81 -14.01
N PRO A 347 0.49 15.17 -13.27
CA PRO A 347 1.87 14.96 -13.72
C PRO A 347 2.30 13.49 -13.89
N ILE A 348 1.89 12.60 -12.99
CA ILE A 348 2.17 11.16 -13.08
C ILE A 348 0.86 10.42 -12.83
N VAL A 349 0.47 9.54 -13.74
CA VAL A 349 -0.80 8.83 -13.68
C VAL A 349 -0.61 7.36 -14.04
N VAL A 350 -1.15 6.47 -13.20
CA VAL A 350 -1.47 5.09 -13.58
C VAL A 350 -2.98 4.94 -13.38
N ASP A 351 -3.68 4.68 -14.48
CA ASP A 351 -5.12 4.57 -14.52
C ASP A 351 -5.51 3.23 -15.15
N GLN A 352 -5.99 2.31 -14.33
CA GLN A 352 -6.54 1.03 -14.75
C GLN A 352 -8.06 0.96 -14.67
N CYS A 353 -8.69 2.13 -14.60
CA CYS A 353 -10.13 2.33 -14.62
C CYS A 353 -10.52 3.27 -15.77
N TYR A 354 -9.83 3.11 -16.90
CA TYR A 354 -9.80 4.14 -17.93
C TYR A 354 -11.12 4.26 -18.71
N PHE A 355 -11.40 5.50 -19.14
CA PHE A 355 -12.48 5.92 -20.07
C PHE A 355 -13.89 6.05 -19.44
N ASP A 356 -14.01 6.94 -18.46
CA ASP A 356 -15.27 7.33 -17.81
C ASP A 356 -16.09 6.14 -17.26
N VAL A 357 -15.41 5.03 -16.94
CA VAL A 357 -16.01 3.89 -16.25
C VAL A 357 -16.30 4.33 -14.82
N ASN A 358 -17.55 4.19 -14.39
CA ASN A 358 -17.91 4.57 -13.02
C ASN A 358 -17.24 3.61 -12.01
N ALA A 359 -16.94 4.11 -10.81
CA ALA A 359 -16.22 3.34 -9.80
C ALA A 359 -16.88 2.01 -9.43
N THR A 360 -18.21 1.92 -9.47
CA THR A 360 -18.96 0.69 -9.18
C THR A 360 -18.75 -0.37 -10.26
N GLU A 361 -18.83 0.02 -11.53
CA GLU A 361 -18.59 -0.89 -12.66
C GLU A 361 -17.13 -1.32 -12.72
N CYS A 362 -16.21 -0.42 -12.39
CA CYS A 362 -14.80 -0.70 -12.32
C CYS A 362 -14.44 -1.68 -11.19
N ALA A 363 -15.10 -1.56 -10.04
CA ALA A 363 -14.95 -2.52 -8.94
C ALA A 363 -15.59 -3.88 -9.25
N GLU A 364 -16.69 -3.92 -10.02
CA GLU A 364 -17.35 -5.16 -10.44
C GLU A 364 -16.58 -5.87 -11.57
N TYR A 365 -15.95 -5.11 -12.47
CA TYR A 365 -15.20 -5.60 -13.62
C TYR A 365 -13.84 -4.88 -13.75
N PRO A 366 -12.90 -5.15 -12.82
CA PRO A 366 -11.58 -4.55 -12.84
C PRO A 366 -10.78 -4.91 -14.10
N SER A 367 -9.76 -4.11 -14.39
CA SER A 367 -8.83 -4.34 -15.50
C SER A 367 -7.93 -5.55 -15.23
N ALA A 368 -7.76 -6.39 -16.25
CA ALA A 368 -6.85 -7.55 -16.23
C ALA A 368 -5.50 -7.26 -16.91
N VAL A 369 -5.01 -6.02 -16.84
CA VAL A 369 -3.74 -5.60 -17.46
C VAL A 369 -2.65 -5.49 -16.39
N ASN A 370 -1.64 -6.36 -16.43
CA ASN A 370 -0.57 -6.30 -15.41
C ASN A 370 0.41 -5.15 -15.65
N LEU A 371 0.87 -4.46 -14.60
CA LEU A 371 1.88 -3.41 -14.68
C LEU A 371 3.13 -3.82 -13.89
N THR A 372 4.24 -4.09 -14.58
CA THR A 372 5.44 -4.60 -13.90
C THR A 372 6.71 -3.87 -14.32
N ASN A 373 7.65 -3.68 -13.39
CA ASN A 373 8.96 -3.07 -13.67
C ASN A 373 8.83 -1.67 -14.31
N VAL A 374 8.10 -0.78 -13.64
CA VAL A 374 7.90 0.61 -14.08
C VAL A 374 8.77 1.54 -13.23
N LEU A 375 9.64 2.31 -13.87
CA LEU A 375 10.54 3.24 -13.20
C LEU A 375 10.24 4.68 -13.62
N PHE A 376 9.88 5.51 -12.65
CA PHE A 376 9.84 6.96 -12.76
C PHE A 376 11.08 7.53 -12.04
N GLU A 377 12.07 8.01 -12.79
CA GLU A 377 13.34 8.51 -12.26
C GLU A 377 13.59 9.97 -12.64
N ASN A 378 13.89 10.80 -11.63
CA ASN A 378 14.25 12.21 -11.81
C ASN A 378 13.16 12.99 -12.56
N ILE A 379 11.99 13.14 -11.94
CA ILE A 379 10.86 13.92 -12.47
C ILE A 379 10.68 15.17 -11.61
N TRP A 380 10.65 16.35 -12.23
CA TRP A 380 10.56 17.62 -11.49
C TRP A 380 9.68 18.68 -12.16
N GLY A 381 9.18 19.61 -11.34
CA GLY A 381 8.48 20.81 -11.78
C GLY A 381 7.15 21.00 -11.05
N THR A 382 6.09 21.41 -11.76
CA THR A 382 4.85 21.86 -11.12
C THR A 382 3.59 21.28 -11.76
N SER A 383 2.61 20.86 -10.96
CA SER A 383 1.25 20.65 -11.47
C SER A 383 0.58 21.99 -11.79
N SER A 384 -0.58 21.96 -12.44
CA SER A 384 -1.44 23.14 -12.65
C SER A 384 -2.22 23.52 -11.38
N GLY A 385 -2.43 22.56 -10.48
CA GLY A 385 -3.30 22.67 -9.30
C GLY A 385 -4.76 22.30 -9.54
N ALA A 386 -5.12 21.81 -10.73
CA ALA A 386 -6.48 21.33 -11.03
C ALA A 386 -6.91 20.21 -10.06
N ASP A 387 -6.00 19.30 -9.73
CA ASP A 387 -6.24 18.17 -8.81
C ASP A 387 -5.81 18.48 -7.36
N GLY A 388 -5.82 19.76 -6.98
CA GLY A 388 -5.44 20.18 -5.63
C GLY A 388 -3.97 19.87 -5.32
N LEU A 389 -3.69 19.13 -4.23
CA LEU A 389 -2.33 18.79 -3.80
C LEU A 389 -1.74 17.59 -4.56
N VAL A 390 -2.56 16.81 -5.27
CA VAL A 390 -2.13 15.58 -5.93
C VAL A 390 -1.19 15.91 -7.09
N VAL A 391 -0.03 15.25 -7.11
CA VAL A 391 0.97 15.36 -8.18
C VAL A 391 1.32 14.01 -8.81
N ALA A 392 0.91 12.92 -8.19
CA ALA A 392 0.97 11.58 -8.75
C ALA A 392 -0.23 10.77 -8.24
N ASP A 393 -0.95 10.13 -9.16
CA ASP A 393 -2.03 9.21 -8.84
C ASP A 393 -1.74 7.86 -9.50
N LEU A 394 -1.51 6.85 -8.67
CA LEU A 394 -1.10 5.53 -9.12
C LEU A 394 -2.15 4.51 -8.66
N ALA A 395 -3.22 4.39 -9.44
CA ALA A 395 -4.32 3.48 -9.17
C ALA A 395 -4.16 2.18 -9.99
N CYS A 396 -3.81 1.10 -9.31
CA CYS A 396 -3.82 -0.23 -9.89
C CYS A 396 -5.22 -0.86 -9.79
N SER A 397 -5.48 -1.86 -10.65
CA SER A 397 -6.69 -2.65 -10.60
C SER A 397 -6.54 -3.86 -9.68
N PRO A 398 -7.57 -4.23 -8.89
CA PRO A 398 -7.50 -5.37 -7.97
C PRO A 398 -7.31 -6.74 -8.68
N ASP A 399 -7.71 -6.87 -9.94
CA ASP A 399 -7.50 -8.10 -10.74
C ASP A 399 -6.20 -8.06 -11.58
N ALA A 400 -5.39 -7.01 -11.44
CA ALA A 400 -4.12 -6.84 -12.13
C ALA A 400 -2.94 -7.02 -11.17
N VAL A 401 -1.85 -7.61 -11.68
CA VAL A 401 -0.57 -7.61 -10.96
C VAL A 401 0.14 -6.28 -11.22
N CYS A 402 0.23 -5.42 -10.22
CA CYS A 402 1.06 -4.22 -10.26
C CYS A 402 2.28 -4.38 -9.37
N SER A 403 3.46 -4.70 -9.92
CA SER A 403 4.66 -4.92 -9.10
C SER A 403 5.91 -4.21 -9.59
N ASN A 404 6.79 -3.85 -8.67
CA ASN A 404 8.05 -3.15 -8.97
C ASN A 404 7.84 -1.82 -9.72
N ILE A 405 6.87 -1.02 -9.25
CA ILE A 405 6.64 0.35 -9.68
C ILE A 405 7.44 1.27 -8.74
N THR A 406 8.44 1.98 -9.27
CA THR A 406 9.41 2.74 -8.48
C THR A 406 9.36 4.23 -8.83
N LEU A 407 9.27 5.08 -7.82
CA LEU A 407 9.39 6.53 -7.91
C LEU A 407 10.70 6.96 -7.26
N LYS A 408 11.62 7.52 -8.04
CA LYS A 408 12.97 7.86 -7.58
C LYS A 408 13.33 9.30 -7.97
N GLY A 409 13.60 10.13 -6.98
CA GLY A 409 13.98 11.53 -7.22
C GLY A 409 12.85 12.35 -7.82
N ILE A 410 11.65 12.24 -7.25
CA ILE A 410 10.48 13.02 -7.65
C ILE A 410 10.49 14.35 -6.89
N SER A 411 10.44 15.46 -7.61
CA SER A 411 10.46 16.83 -7.08
C SER A 411 9.38 17.67 -7.78
N LEU A 412 8.13 17.26 -7.60
CA LEU A 412 6.95 17.97 -8.08
C LEU A 412 6.37 18.85 -6.99
N THR A 413 5.72 19.95 -7.37
CA THR A 413 5.01 20.84 -6.43
C THR A 413 3.65 21.21 -6.98
N SER A 414 2.66 21.39 -6.10
CA SER A 414 1.37 21.95 -6.49
C SER A 414 1.25 23.43 -6.08
N PRO A 415 0.64 24.29 -6.91
CA PRO A 415 0.27 25.64 -6.50
C PRO A 415 -0.84 25.67 -5.43
N ALA A 416 -1.53 24.56 -5.18
CA ALA A 416 -2.56 24.45 -4.14
C ALA A 416 -1.99 24.41 -2.71
N GLY A 417 -0.70 24.08 -2.54
CA GLY A 417 -0.04 24.08 -1.24
C GLY A 417 1.11 23.07 -1.13
N SER A 418 1.51 22.78 0.10
CA SER A 418 2.58 21.84 0.44
C SER A 418 2.29 21.11 1.74
N PRO A 419 2.73 19.84 1.90
CA PRO A 419 3.47 19.04 0.92
C PRO A 419 2.57 18.57 -0.25
N PRO A 420 3.14 18.31 -1.44
CA PRO A 420 2.41 17.68 -2.55
C PRO A 420 2.07 16.22 -2.20
N GLU A 421 0.96 15.71 -2.74
CA GLU A 421 0.42 14.39 -2.43
C GLU A 421 0.69 13.39 -3.57
N ILE A 422 1.01 12.16 -3.20
CA ILE A 422 1.15 11.02 -4.11
C ILE A 422 0.17 9.95 -3.60
N ILE A 423 -0.78 9.58 -4.45
CA ILE A 423 -1.76 8.54 -4.17
C ILE A 423 -1.26 7.22 -4.78
N CYS A 424 -1.36 6.13 -4.02
CA CYS A 424 -0.99 4.79 -4.45
C CYS A 424 -2.05 3.81 -3.95
N SER A 425 -2.69 3.09 -4.87
CA SER A 425 -3.74 2.10 -4.56
C SER A 425 -3.44 0.79 -5.30
N ASP A 426 -3.56 -0.34 -4.60
CA ASP A 426 -3.44 -1.70 -5.16
C ASP A 426 -2.11 -2.02 -5.89
N ILE A 427 -1.02 -1.31 -5.54
CA ILE A 427 0.33 -1.56 -6.10
C ILE A 427 1.14 -2.46 -5.16
N GLU A 428 1.45 -3.66 -5.63
CA GLU A 428 2.40 -4.57 -4.99
C GLU A 428 3.84 -4.04 -5.11
N GLY A 429 4.63 -4.17 -4.03
CA GLY A 429 6.05 -3.77 -4.06
C GLY A 429 6.32 -2.26 -4.09
N GLY A 430 5.27 -1.41 -4.05
CA GLY A 430 5.34 0.00 -3.63
C GLY A 430 4.72 0.16 -2.25
N ILE A 431 5.49 -0.16 -1.20
CA ILE A 431 5.07 -0.19 0.23
C ILE A 431 4.05 -1.32 0.57
N GLY A 432 4.12 -2.47 -0.09
CA GLY A 432 3.35 -3.67 0.29
C GLY A 432 4.15 -4.64 1.17
N GLY A 433 3.68 -4.92 2.40
CA GLY A 433 4.10 -5.99 3.33
C GLY A 433 5.57 -6.04 3.80
N SER A 434 5.87 -6.62 4.96
CA SER A 434 7.26 -6.79 5.41
C SER A 434 8.09 -7.80 4.60
N GLY A 435 7.46 -8.59 3.73
CA GLY A 435 8.09 -9.59 2.85
C GLY A 435 8.00 -11.03 3.36
N LYS A 436 6.92 -11.38 4.08
CA LYS A 436 6.63 -12.74 4.58
C LYS A 436 6.42 -13.73 3.42
N THR A 437 5.54 -13.42 2.48
CA THR A 437 5.31 -14.24 1.26
C THR A 437 6.59 -14.37 0.42
N THR A 438 7.34 -13.28 0.24
CA THR A 438 8.66 -13.31 -0.43
C THR A 438 9.67 -14.21 0.28
N LEU A 439 9.62 -14.28 1.62
CA LEU A 439 10.45 -15.19 2.40
C LEU A 439 10.04 -16.65 2.18
N LEU A 440 8.74 -16.95 2.11
CA LEU A 440 8.25 -18.30 1.80
C LEU A 440 8.66 -18.77 0.42
N GLU A 441 8.53 -17.91 -0.60
CA GLU A 441 9.01 -18.22 -1.95
C GLU A 441 10.51 -18.50 -1.95
N HIS A 442 11.29 -17.68 -1.23
CA HIS A 442 12.73 -17.88 -1.09
C HIS A 442 13.06 -19.20 -0.38
N ILE A 443 12.28 -19.62 0.62
CA ILE A 443 12.41 -20.92 1.28
C ILE A 443 12.15 -22.06 0.28
N LEU A 444 11.08 -21.99 -0.51
CA LEU A 444 10.70 -23.05 -1.45
C LEU A 444 11.62 -23.15 -2.67
N GLN A 445 12.18 -22.04 -3.14
CA GLN A 445 13.00 -22.01 -4.35
C GLN A 445 14.49 -22.24 -4.10
N SER A 446 14.94 -22.20 -2.84
CA SER A 446 16.36 -22.24 -2.50
C SER A 446 16.97 -23.64 -2.75
N PRO A 447 17.85 -23.81 -3.76
CA PRO A 447 18.29 -25.15 -4.19
C PRO A 447 19.28 -25.84 -3.24
N ASN A 448 19.63 -25.21 -2.11
CA ASN A 448 20.86 -25.50 -1.35
C ASN A 448 20.66 -25.86 0.13
N HIS A 449 19.44 -25.85 0.69
CA HIS A 449 19.23 -26.20 2.11
C HIS A 449 19.06 -27.71 2.34
N GLY A 450 18.55 -28.47 1.37
CA GLY A 450 18.42 -29.94 1.47
C GLY A 450 17.40 -30.44 2.52
N LEU A 451 16.62 -29.52 3.10
CA LEU A 451 15.52 -29.78 4.03
C LEU A 451 14.25 -30.17 3.27
N ARG A 452 13.39 -30.99 3.89
CA ARG A 452 12.09 -31.38 3.33
C ARG A 452 10.98 -30.59 4.02
N ILE A 453 10.48 -29.56 3.36
CA ILE A 453 9.65 -28.53 3.97
C ILE A 453 8.21 -28.65 3.45
N ALA A 454 7.23 -28.53 4.35
CA ALA A 454 5.85 -28.23 4.03
C ALA A 454 5.54 -26.79 4.47
N VAL A 455 4.69 -26.09 3.71
CA VAL A 455 4.28 -24.71 4.02
C VAL A 455 2.76 -24.67 4.18
N ILE A 456 2.30 -24.07 5.26
CA ILE A 456 0.90 -23.77 5.57
C ILE A 456 0.75 -22.25 5.51
N VAL A 457 -0.12 -21.76 4.64
CA VAL A 457 -0.40 -20.33 4.43
C VAL A 457 -1.83 -20.04 4.88
N ASN A 458 -1.99 -19.06 5.76
CA ASN A 458 -3.30 -18.68 6.31
C ASN A 458 -3.98 -17.49 5.62
N ASP A 459 -3.28 -16.76 4.75
CA ASP A 459 -3.82 -15.52 4.16
C ASP A 459 -4.77 -15.81 2.98
N MET A 460 -6.02 -15.34 3.09
CA MET A 460 -7.05 -15.43 2.04
C MET A 460 -6.91 -14.36 0.95
N SER A 461 -6.08 -13.34 1.13
CA SER A 461 -5.98 -12.20 0.21
C SER A 461 -4.86 -12.27 -0.83
N SER A 462 -3.97 -13.28 -0.75
CA SER A 462 -2.77 -13.30 -1.62
C SER A 462 -2.27 -14.72 -1.95
N LEU A 463 -3.15 -15.63 -2.34
CA LEU A 463 -2.72 -16.84 -3.05
C LEU A 463 -2.43 -16.57 -4.52
N ASN A 464 -1.28 -15.93 -4.77
CA ASN A 464 -0.56 -16.03 -6.03
C ASN A 464 0.84 -16.60 -5.79
N ILE A 465 0.94 -17.76 -5.12
CA ILE A 465 2.04 -18.68 -5.42
C ILE A 465 1.72 -19.29 -6.78
N ASP A 466 2.10 -18.56 -7.83
CA ASP A 466 2.21 -18.95 -9.24
C ASP A 466 1.46 -20.25 -9.62
N ALA A 467 0.30 -20.12 -10.28
CA ALA A 467 -0.34 -21.25 -10.98
C ALA A 467 0.58 -21.89 -12.06
N THR A 468 1.70 -21.23 -12.38
CA THR A 468 2.85 -21.71 -13.17
C THR A 468 3.81 -22.61 -12.37
N LEU A 469 4.01 -22.38 -11.07
CA LEU A 469 4.72 -23.27 -10.16
C LEU A 469 3.96 -24.61 -9.99
N ILE A 470 2.63 -24.56 -10.05
CA ILE A 470 1.74 -25.72 -9.95
C ILE A 470 1.69 -26.51 -11.28
N ASN A 471 1.75 -25.86 -12.45
CA ASN A 471 1.52 -26.52 -13.74
C ASN A 471 2.77 -26.80 -14.60
N HIS A 472 3.91 -26.16 -14.34
CA HIS A 472 5.13 -26.37 -15.15
C HIS A 472 6.28 -27.09 -14.45
N HIS A 473 6.18 -27.38 -13.15
CA HIS A 473 7.01 -28.43 -12.58
C HIS A 473 6.44 -29.80 -12.94
N THR A 474 7.01 -30.39 -14.00
CA THR A 474 7.23 -31.83 -13.95
C THR A 474 8.14 -32.05 -12.74
N VAL A 475 7.52 -32.29 -11.57
CA VAL A 475 8.20 -32.67 -10.34
C VAL A 475 9.00 -33.92 -10.69
N SER A 476 10.28 -33.72 -10.98
CA SER A 476 11.24 -34.77 -11.14
C SER A 476 11.43 -35.34 -9.73
N HIS A 477 10.58 -36.28 -9.34
CA HIS A 477 10.73 -37.18 -8.19
C HIS A 477 11.52 -36.61 -6.99
N THR A 478 11.11 -35.49 -6.39
CA THR A 478 11.54 -34.98 -5.06
C THR A 478 10.79 -33.66 -4.81
N LYS A 479 10.31 -33.24 -3.64
CA LYS A 479 10.06 -33.88 -2.33
C LYS A 479 9.38 -32.83 -1.40
N GLU A 480 8.46 -32.00 -1.91
CA GLU A 480 7.87 -30.85 -1.21
C GLU A 480 6.37 -30.74 -1.54
N SER A 481 5.54 -30.40 -0.53
CA SER A 481 4.07 -30.33 -0.63
C SER A 481 3.55 -29.02 -0.01
N LEU A 482 2.78 -28.26 -0.79
CA LEU A 482 2.11 -27.03 -0.35
C LEU A 482 0.63 -27.37 -0.04
N ILE A 483 0.14 -26.96 1.14
CA ILE A 483 -1.23 -27.25 1.57
C ILE A 483 -1.91 -25.95 2.00
N GLN A 484 -3.08 -25.68 1.44
CA GLN A 484 -3.91 -24.52 1.71
C GLN A 484 -5.05 -24.90 2.66
N LEU A 485 -5.29 -24.09 3.69
CA LEU A 485 -6.47 -24.21 4.56
C LEU A 485 -7.63 -23.37 4.00
N GLN A 486 -8.87 -23.85 4.18
CA GLN A 486 -10.07 -23.09 3.81
C GLN A 486 -10.74 -22.53 5.07
N ASN A 487 -10.97 -21.21 5.07
CA ASN A 487 -11.82 -20.39 5.95
C ASN A 487 -11.28 -19.92 7.32
N GLY A 488 -10.45 -18.87 7.37
CA GLY A 488 -10.33 -18.00 8.56
C GLY A 488 -8.92 -17.59 9.01
N CYS A 489 -8.83 -16.65 9.95
CA CYS A 489 -7.60 -16.28 10.64
C CYS A 489 -7.20 -17.37 11.66
N ILE A 490 -5.93 -17.80 11.66
CA ILE A 490 -5.41 -18.80 12.62
C ILE A 490 -5.60 -18.36 14.08
N CYS A 491 -5.65 -17.04 14.31
CA CYS A 491 -5.85 -16.41 15.60
C CYS A 491 -7.32 -16.34 16.05
N CYS A 492 -8.29 -16.27 15.12
CA CYS A 492 -9.68 -15.89 15.48
C CYS A 492 -10.71 -17.03 15.41
N THR A 493 -10.48 -18.14 14.69
CA THR A 493 -11.55 -19.17 14.54
C THR A 493 -11.10 -20.59 14.13
N LEU A 494 -9.81 -20.83 13.84
CA LEU A 494 -9.36 -22.05 13.14
C LEU A 494 -8.31 -22.91 13.89
N ARG A 495 -8.22 -22.82 15.22
CA ARG A 495 -7.20 -23.57 15.99
C ARG A 495 -7.34 -25.10 15.83
N GLY A 496 -8.56 -25.61 15.61
CA GLY A 496 -8.83 -27.02 15.32
C GLY A 496 -8.35 -27.52 13.94
N ASP A 497 -8.45 -26.69 12.91
CA ASP A 497 -8.08 -27.04 11.54
C ASP A 497 -6.55 -27.07 11.35
N LEU A 498 -5.83 -26.15 11.99
CA LEU A 498 -4.37 -26.20 12.05
C LEU A 498 -3.89 -27.51 12.70
N LEU A 499 -4.51 -27.89 13.83
CA LEU A 499 -4.18 -29.13 14.53
C LEU A 499 -4.44 -30.36 13.66
N ALA A 500 -5.59 -30.40 12.98
CA ALA A 500 -5.94 -31.51 12.09
C ALA A 500 -4.95 -31.63 10.91
N GLU A 501 -4.51 -30.50 10.33
CA GLU A 501 -3.60 -30.52 9.19
C GLU A 501 -2.16 -30.84 9.58
N LEU A 502 -1.68 -30.32 10.71
CA LEU A 502 -0.40 -30.73 11.29
C LEU A 502 -0.40 -32.23 11.58
N ALA A 503 -1.48 -32.75 12.17
CA ALA A 503 -1.66 -34.16 12.44
C ALA A 503 -1.56 -35.02 11.16
N ARG A 504 -2.20 -34.61 10.06
CA ARG A 504 -2.08 -35.28 8.75
C ARG A 504 -0.65 -35.26 8.22
N LEU A 505 0.01 -34.10 8.24
CA LEU A 505 1.39 -33.94 7.76
C LEU A 505 2.37 -34.84 8.52
N THR A 506 2.20 -35.03 9.84
CA THR A 506 3.07 -35.95 10.61
C THR A 506 2.97 -37.41 10.17
N THR A 507 1.85 -37.82 9.57
CA THR A 507 1.66 -39.21 9.09
C THR A 507 2.22 -39.45 7.68
N GLN A 508 2.55 -38.40 6.93
CA GLN A 508 3.10 -38.51 5.58
C GLN A 508 4.62 -38.74 5.62
N GLN A 509 5.09 -39.79 4.93
CA GLN A 509 6.53 -40.01 4.77
C GLN A 509 7.14 -39.04 3.77
N GLY A 510 7.74 -37.95 4.25
CA GLY A 510 8.35 -36.99 3.33
C GLY A 510 8.84 -35.71 3.98
N VAL A 511 8.08 -35.16 4.92
CA VAL A 511 8.29 -33.82 5.50
C VAL A 511 9.13 -33.90 6.78
N GLU A 512 10.06 -32.96 6.96
CA GLU A 512 10.89 -32.79 8.17
C GLU A 512 10.59 -31.49 8.91
N TYR A 513 10.17 -30.44 8.19
CA TYR A 513 9.85 -29.13 8.75
C TYR A 513 8.52 -28.64 8.19
N VAL A 514 7.73 -27.95 9.03
CA VAL A 514 6.53 -27.24 8.61
C VAL A 514 6.74 -25.76 8.88
N VAL A 515 6.54 -24.92 7.87
CA VAL A 515 6.54 -23.46 8.01
C VAL A 515 5.09 -23.00 8.03
N ILE A 516 4.71 -22.28 9.07
CA ILE A 516 3.36 -21.75 9.23
C ILE A 516 3.45 -20.24 9.08
N GLU A 517 2.81 -19.70 8.05
CA GLU A 517 2.59 -18.26 7.92
C GLU A 517 1.29 -17.89 8.62
N SER A 518 1.42 -17.15 9.73
CA SER A 518 0.31 -16.51 10.40
C SER A 518 -0.06 -15.19 9.71
N THR A 519 -1.27 -14.71 9.96
CA THR A 519 -1.68 -13.39 9.48
C THR A 519 -0.82 -12.30 10.11
N GLY A 520 -0.71 -11.14 9.45
CA GLY A 520 0.03 -9.99 9.98
C GLY A 520 -0.53 -9.46 11.31
N ILE A 521 -1.76 -9.83 11.64
CA ILE A 521 -2.51 -9.45 12.85
C ILE A 521 -2.46 -10.50 13.98
N SER A 522 -1.79 -11.64 13.76
CA SER A 522 -1.79 -12.75 14.73
C SER A 522 -0.98 -12.45 15.98
N GLU A 523 -1.51 -12.84 17.15
CA GLU A 523 -0.78 -12.81 18.41
C GLU A 523 0.19 -14.00 18.53
N PRO A 524 1.49 -13.75 18.75
CA PRO A 524 2.48 -14.82 18.77
C PRO A 524 2.29 -15.85 19.90
N MET A 525 1.84 -15.41 21.09
CA MET A 525 1.65 -16.29 22.24
C MET A 525 0.55 -17.32 21.98
N GLN A 526 -0.61 -16.86 21.51
CA GLN A 526 -1.76 -17.72 21.21
C GLN A 526 -1.41 -18.80 20.17
N VAL A 527 -0.60 -18.45 19.17
CA VAL A 527 -0.11 -19.42 18.17
C VAL A 527 0.81 -20.46 18.82
N ALA A 528 1.71 -20.04 19.72
CA ALA A 528 2.61 -20.96 20.41
C ALA A 528 1.88 -21.87 21.41
N GLU A 529 0.86 -21.37 22.11
CA GLU A 529 0.04 -22.15 23.06
C GLU A 529 -0.67 -23.33 22.41
N THR A 530 -0.93 -23.27 21.09
CA THR A 530 -1.50 -24.38 20.32
C THR A 530 -0.63 -25.64 20.38
N PHE A 531 0.68 -25.52 20.67
CA PHE A 531 1.61 -26.63 20.81
C PHE A 531 1.76 -27.15 22.26
N THR A 532 0.99 -26.63 23.22
CA THR A 532 1.05 -27.05 24.63
C THR A 532 0.22 -28.31 24.91
N ALA A 533 0.54 -29.02 25.99
CA ALA A 533 -0.16 -30.24 26.40
C ALA A 533 -1.55 -29.91 26.97
N GLU A 534 -1.62 -28.80 27.69
CA GLU A 534 -2.77 -28.25 28.38
C GLU A 534 -3.88 -27.88 27.38
N PHE A 535 -3.52 -27.19 26.29
CA PHE A 535 -4.46 -26.83 25.22
C PHE A 535 -5.00 -28.07 24.48
N SER A 536 -4.12 -29.05 24.19
CA SER A 536 -4.52 -30.31 23.57
C SER A 536 -5.53 -31.09 24.43
N ALA A 537 -5.42 -30.99 25.77
CA ALA A 537 -6.35 -31.60 26.72
C ALA A 537 -7.68 -30.82 26.82
N ALA A 538 -7.62 -29.50 26.89
CA ALA A 538 -8.81 -28.63 26.97
C ALA A 538 -9.75 -28.79 25.75
N MET A 539 -9.20 -28.89 24.53
CA MET A 539 -10.01 -29.13 23.32
C MET A 539 -10.74 -30.47 23.33
N LEU A 540 -10.20 -31.50 23.99
CA LEU A 540 -10.87 -32.78 24.13
C LEU A 540 -12.00 -32.74 25.16
N GLU A 541 -11.80 -32.04 26.27
CA GLU A 541 -12.84 -31.88 27.29
C GLU A 541 -14.03 -31.13 26.70
N ALA A 542 -13.79 -30.03 25.98
CA ALA A 542 -14.81 -29.30 25.23
C ALA A 542 -15.49 -30.16 24.15
N GLY A 543 -14.77 -31.08 23.51
CA GLY A 543 -15.32 -32.01 22.51
C GLY A 543 -16.00 -33.27 23.08
N SER A 544 -16.02 -33.46 24.40
CA SER A 544 -16.53 -34.68 25.08
C SER A 544 -17.86 -34.48 25.82
N ALA A 545 -18.39 -33.25 25.84
CA ALA A 545 -19.70 -32.96 26.40
C ALA A 545 -20.81 -33.27 25.36
N ASP A 546 -21.45 -34.43 25.53
CA ASP A 546 -22.64 -34.95 24.81
C ASP A 546 -22.38 -35.96 23.66
N PRO A 547 -22.65 -37.26 23.87
CA PRO A 547 -22.60 -38.30 22.84
C PRO A 547 -23.64 -38.18 21.72
N ASN A 548 -24.61 -37.26 21.83
CA ASN A 548 -25.66 -37.04 20.82
C ASN A 548 -25.52 -35.73 20.05
N ASP A 549 -24.55 -34.88 20.38
CA ASP A 549 -24.29 -33.69 19.58
C ASP A 549 -23.46 -34.06 18.34
N SER A 550 -23.93 -33.64 17.16
CA SER A 550 -23.29 -33.91 15.87
C SER A 550 -22.01 -33.11 15.64
N GLY A 551 -21.55 -32.33 16.61
CA GLY A 551 -20.22 -31.70 16.58
C GLY A 551 -20.03 -30.74 15.41
N GLU A 552 -21.07 -30.00 15.05
CA GLU A 552 -20.99 -28.97 14.00
C GLU A 552 -20.16 -27.74 14.42
N GLY A 553 -19.78 -27.62 15.71
CA GLY A 553 -19.08 -26.45 16.25
C GLY A 553 -17.56 -26.37 16.02
N LEU A 554 -16.89 -27.44 15.56
CA LEU A 554 -15.42 -27.46 15.48
C LEU A 554 -14.82 -27.68 14.07
N GLY A 555 -15.62 -27.87 13.02
CA GLY A 555 -15.12 -28.00 11.63
C GLY A 555 -14.28 -29.25 11.30
N ILE A 556 -13.92 -30.09 12.28
CA ILE A 556 -13.03 -31.24 12.10
C ILE A 556 -13.79 -32.48 11.57
N ASP A 557 -13.32 -33.05 10.46
CA ASP A 557 -13.90 -34.27 9.88
C ASP A 557 -13.62 -35.56 10.70
N GLU A 558 -14.35 -36.64 10.38
CA GLU A 558 -14.30 -37.91 11.14
C GLU A 558 -12.90 -38.57 11.13
N GLU A 559 -12.06 -38.24 10.14
CA GLU A 559 -10.69 -38.74 10.03
C GLU A 559 -9.73 -37.91 10.88
N GLY A 560 -9.83 -36.58 10.85
CA GLY A 560 -9.11 -35.66 11.73
C GLY A 560 -9.38 -35.93 13.21
N ARG A 561 -10.63 -36.21 13.58
CA ARG A 561 -11.02 -36.54 14.97
C ARG A 561 -10.42 -37.85 15.46
N LYS A 562 -10.21 -38.86 14.59
CA LYS A 562 -9.52 -40.11 14.95
C LYS A 562 -8.03 -39.88 15.21
N ILE A 563 -7.40 -39.00 14.45
CA ILE A 563 -5.98 -38.68 14.61
C ILE A 563 -5.77 -37.82 15.87
N LEU A 564 -6.63 -36.83 16.13
CA LEU A 564 -6.61 -36.03 17.37
C LEU A 564 -6.73 -36.88 18.63
N ASN A 565 -7.66 -37.84 18.64
CA ASN A 565 -7.79 -38.79 19.77
C ASN A 565 -6.50 -39.61 19.99
N GLN A 566 -5.81 -40.03 18.92
CA GLN A 566 -4.53 -40.73 19.02
C GLN A 566 -3.40 -39.82 19.55
N ILE A 567 -3.39 -38.55 19.16
CA ILE A 567 -2.39 -37.56 19.60
C ILE A 567 -2.48 -37.33 21.11
N VAL A 568 -3.68 -37.23 21.65
CA VAL A 568 -3.85 -37.01 23.09
C VAL A 568 -3.61 -38.29 23.91
N GLU A 569 -3.98 -39.47 23.41
CA GLU A 569 -3.57 -40.74 24.04
C GLU A 569 -2.04 -40.89 24.13
N LEU A 570 -1.30 -40.24 23.23
CA LEU A 570 0.17 -40.21 23.22
C LEU A 570 0.77 -39.09 24.09
N GLY A 571 -0.05 -38.17 24.63
CA GLY A 571 0.37 -37.11 25.54
C GLY A 571 0.24 -35.69 25.00
N GLY A 572 -0.30 -35.46 23.80
CA GLY A 572 -0.51 -34.14 23.20
C GLY A 572 0.39 -33.86 21.98
N LEU A 573 0.12 -32.77 21.23
CA LEU A 573 0.80 -32.50 19.94
C LEU A 573 2.33 -32.36 20.06
N HIS A 574 2.81 -31.85 21.20
CA HIS A 574 4.24 -31.71 21.51
C HIS A 574 5.02 -33.04 21.42
N THR A 575 4.34 -34.19 21.46
CA THR A 575 4.95 -35.52 21.32
C THR A 575 5.23 -35.90 19.86
N MET A 576 4.62 -35.21 18.90
CA MET A 576 4.72 -35.47 17.47
C MET A 576 5.35 -34.32 16.68
N ALA A 577 5.15 -33.08 17.11
CA ALA A 577 5.74 -31.88 16.51
C ALA A 577 6.18 -30.90 17.61
N THR A 578 7.32 -30.24 17.42
CA THR A 578 7.86 -29.25 18.36
C THR A 578 8.03 -27.91 17.65
N LEU A 579 7.72 -26.80 18.33
CA LEU A 579 7.99 -25.46 17.82
C LEU A 579 9.51 -25.21 17.82
N ASP A 580 10.09 -24.96 16.65
CA ASP A 580 11.56 -24.86 16.47
C ASP A 580 12.09 -23.43 16.63
N THR A 581 11.47 -22.48 15.92
CA THR A 581 11.92 -21.08 15.81
C THR A 581 10.73 -20.18 15.47
N THR A 582 10.61 -19.03 16.13
CA THR A 582 9.67 -17.96 15.73
C THR A 582 10.40 -16.88 14.94
N VAL A 583 9.84 -16.46 13.81
CA VAL A 583 10.50 -15.53 12.88
C VAL A 583 9.61 -14.32 12.61
N THR A 584 10.11 -13.13 12.93
CA THR A 584 9.44 -11.87 12.63
C THR A 584 10.14 -11.19 11.46
N VAL A 585 9.39 -10.95 10.37
CA VAL A 585 9.89 -10.21 9.20
C VAL A 585 9.47 -8.76 9.32
N LEU A 586 10.44 -7.85 9.32
CA LEU A 586 10.23 -6.41 9.48
C LEU A 586 10.51 -5.64 8.18
N ASP A 587 9.65 -4.66 7.90
CA ASP A 587 9.85 -3.67 6.85
C ASP A 587 10.76 -2.55 7.37
N ALA A 588 12.01 -2.49 6.90
CA ALA A 588 12.94 -1.44 7.32
C ALA A 588 12.48 -0.03 6.95
N PHE A 589 11.78 0.13 5.83
CA PHE A 589 11.35 1.44 5.33
C PHE A 589 10.21 2.02 6.18
N ASN A 590 9.26 1.18 6.60
CA ASN A 590 8.06 1.62 7.32
C ASN A 590 8.12 1.46 8.84
N LEU A 591 9.18 0.86 9.41
CA LEU A 591 9.23 0.52 10.84
C LEU A 591 8.86 1.69 11.77
N TYR A 592 9.47 2.86 11.58
CA TYR A 592 9.20 4.02 12.44
C TYR A 592 7.82 4.63 12.20
N ALA A 593 7.35 4.66 10.96
CA ALA A 593 6.00 5.14 10.64
C ALA A 593 4.93 4.27 11.31
N ASN A 594 5.15 2.94 11.33
CA ASN A 594 4.27 1.98 12.00
C ASN A 594 4.40 1.99 13.53
N LEU A 595 5.47 2.53 14.12
CA LEU A 595 5.59 2.73 15.58
C LEU A 595 4.91 4.02 16.05
N ASP A 596 4.75 4.99 15.16
CA ASP A 596 4.21 6.32 15.45
C ASP A 596 2.73 6.50 15.03
N THR A 597 2.06 5.41 14.61
CA THR A 597 0.66 5.40 14.17
C THR A 597 -0.31 5.16 15.35
N PRO A 598 -1.46 5.86 15.40
CA PRO A 598 -2.54 5.58 16.37
C PRO A 598 -3.52 4.52 15.85
N GLU A 599 -3.37 4.06 14.60
CA GLU A 599 -4.35 3.20 13.94
C GLU A 599 -4.56 1.89 14.73
N PHE A 600 -5.83 1.55 14.93
CA PHE A 600 -6.24 0.24 15.41
C PHE A 600 -6.13 -0.80 14.29
N LEU A 601 -6.09 -2.08 14.66
CA LEU A 601 -6.14 -3.16 13.68
C LEU A 601 -7.41 -3.08 12.81
N SER A 602 -8.55 -2.68 13.39
CA SER A 602 -9.82 -2.48 12.69
C SER A 602 -9.77 -1.34 11.66
N ASP A 603 -9.04 -0.25 11.94
CA ASP A 603 -8.88 0.87 11.01
C ASP A 603 -8.14 0.47 9.73
N ARG A 604 -7.14 -0.39 9.86
CA ARG A 604 -6.26 -0.78 8.75
C ARG A 604 -6.73 -2.02 7.99
N TYR A 605 -7.34 -2.98 8.67
CA TYR A 605 -7.74 -4.26 8.09
C TYR A 605 -9.26 -4.42 7.94
N GLY A 606 -10.05 -3.47 8.45
CA GLY A 606 -11.51 -3.45 8.39
C GLY A 606 -12.16 -4.16 9.59
N PRO A 607 -13.29 -3.63 10.11
CA PRO A 607 -13.92 -4.13 11.33
C PRO A 607 -14.39 -5.58 11.24
N ASP A 608 -14.73 -6.07 10.04
CA ASP A 608 -15.22 -7.44 9.82
C ASP A 608 -14.12 -8.53 9.93
N THR A 609 -12.84 -8.13 10.01
CA THR A 609 -11.69 -9.05 10.08
C THR A 609 -11.09 -9.21 11.47
N ILE A 610 -11.47 -8.32 12.40
CA ILE A 610 -10.97 -8.25 13.76
C ILE A 610 -12.11 -8.63 14.71
N ILE A 611 -11.83 -9.49 15.68
CA ILE A 611 -12.82 -9.80 16.73
C ILE A 611 -13.00 -8.57 17.63
N PRO A 612 -14.24 -8.21 18.04
CA PRO A 612 -14.50 -7.01 18.85
C PRO A 612 -13.65 -6.91 20.13
N GLU A 613 -13.17 -8.04 20.64
CA GLU A 613 -12.33 -8.15 21.83
C GLU A 613 -10.82 -7.90 21.56
N ASP A 614 -10.39 -7.77 20.30
CA ASP A 614 -8.98 -7.57 19.88
C ASP A 614 -8.76 -6.21 19.18
N GLU A 615 -9.12 -5.11 19.84
CA GLU A 615 -8.85 -3.74 19.39
C GLU A 615 -7.46 -3.23 19.80
N ARG A 616 -6.42 -3.99 19.46
CA ARG A 616 -5.03 -3.51 19.61
C ARG A 616 -4.67 -2.51 18.51
N THR A 617 -3.63 -1.72 18.76
CA THR A 617 -3.01 -0.93 17.71
C THR A 617 -1.94 -1.70 16.96
N ILE A 618 -1.63 -1.23 15.75
CA ILE A 618 -0.53 -1.75 14.95
C ILE A 618 0.81 -1.65 15.68
N SER A 619 1.00 -0.59 16.48
CA SER A 619 2.22 -0.33 17.22
C SER A 619 2.46 -1.38 18.31
N ASP A 620 1.45 -1.70 19.11
CA ASP A 620 1.54 -2.70 20.18
C ASP A 620 1.80 -4.09 19.61
N LEU A 621 1.00 -4.50 18.62
CA LEU A 621 1.15 -5.81 17.99
C LEU A 621 2.54 -5.98 17.37
N MET A 622 3.05 -4.95 16.67
CA MET A 622 4.38 -5.02 16.05
C MET A 622 5.49 -5.17 17.10
N VAL A 623 5.37 -4.49 18.24
CA VAL A 623 6.32 -4.62 19.34
C VAL A 623 6.25 -6.01 19.96
N ASP A 624 5.07 -6.55 20.21
CA ASP A 624 4.90 -7.91 20.76
C ASP A 624 5.50 -8.96 19.81
N GLN A 625 5.29 -8.81 18.51
CA GLN A 625 5.92 -9.65 17.49
C GLN A 625 7.46 -9.53 17.48
N ILE A 626 8.02 -8.36 17.79
CA ILE A 626 9.47 -8.16 17.93
C ILE A 626 9.99 -8.81 19.22
N GLU A 627 9.30 -8.61 20.35
CA GLU A 627 9.67 -9.14 21.67
C GLU A 627 9.61 -10.68 21.71
N PHE A 628 8.67 -11.27 20.97
CA PHE A 628 8.47 -12.73 20.93
C PHE A 628 9.42 -13.48 19.97
N ALA A 629 10.05 -12.78 19.03
CA ALA A 629 10.83 -13.42 17.97
C ALA A 629 12.12 -14.09 18.47
N ASP A 630 12.41 -15.31 17.97
CA ASP A 630 13.76 -15.90 18.04
C ASP A 630 14.70 -15.29 17.01
N VAL A 631 14.16 -15.00 15.82
CA VAL A 631 14.89 -14.46 14.67
C VAL A 631 14.09 -13.30 14.09
N ILE A 632 14.76 -12.16 13.90
CA ILE A 632 14.18 -10.98 13.27
C ILE A 632 14.87 -10.76 11.92
N VAL A 633 14.09 -10.77 10.84
CA VAL A 633 14.57 -10.48 9.49
C VAL A 633 14.26 -9.03 9.15
N ILE A 634 15.29 -8.17 9.11
CA ILE A 634 15.16 -6.80 8.63
C ILE A 634 15.23 -6.82 7.10
N ASN A 635 14.08 -6.64 6.45
CA ASN A 635 13.95 -6.68 5.00
C ASN A 635 13.86 -5.27 4.40
N LYS A 636 14.00 -5.16 3.07
CA LYS A 636 13.96 -3.89 2.32
C LYS A 636 15.09 -2.91 2.69
N LEU A 637 16.26 -3.42 3.05
CA LEU A 637 17.42 -2.60 3.41
C LEU A 637 17.96 -1.74 2.25
N ASP A 638 17.54 -2.00 1.02
CA ASP A 638 17.83 -1.18 -0.15
C ASP A 638 17.03 0.15 -0.18
N MET A 639 15.95 0.24 0.59
CA MET A 639 15.06 1.41 0.67
C MET A 639 15.45 2.40 1.77
N VAL A 640 16.44 2.07 2.61
CA VAL A 640 16.87 2.88 3.75
C VAL A 640 18.36 3.18 3.70
N ASP A 641 18.76 4.36 4.18
CA ASP A 641 20.18 4.74 4.25
C ASP A 641 20.91 4.08 5.43
N GLU A 642 22.24 4.16 5.45
CA GLU A 642 23.05 3.52 6.49
C GLU A 642 22.77 4.04 7.91
N ALA A 643 22.33 5.30 8.04
CA ALA A 643 21.98 5.87 9.33
C ALA A 643 20.68 5.23 9.86
N ALA A 644 19.65 5.13 9.02
CA ALA A 644 18.39 4.47 9.34
C ALA A 644 18.60 2.99 9.68
N LYS A 645 19.44 2.26 8.93
CA LYS A 645 19.76 0.84 9.23
C LYS A 645 20.33 0.66 10.63
N GLN A 646 21.32 1.48 11.01
CA GLN A 646 21.95 1.41 12.33
C GLN A 646 20.96 1.77 13.45
N ARG A 647 20.09 2.75 13.20
CA ARG A 647 19.01 3.14 14.12
C ARG A 647 18.04 1.99 14.37
N ILE A 648 17.57 1.33 13.30
CA ILE A 648 16.70 0.14 13.35
C ILE A 648 17.38 -0.99 14.14
N ARG A 649 18.62 -1.32 13.81
CA ARG A 649 19.35 -2.40 14.52
C ARG A 649 19.48 -2.13 16.02
N SER A 650 19.74 -0.89 16.40
CA SER A 650 19.89 -0.48 17.80
C SER A 650 18.56 -0.60 18.54
N LEU A 651 17.46 -0.15 17.93
CA LEU A 651 16.11 -0.32 18.49
C LEU A 651 15.78 -1.80 18.70
N LEU A 652 16.04 -2.65 17.71
CA LEU A 652 15.72 -4.09 17.81
C LEU A 652 16.57 -4.80 18.88
N HIS A 653 17.84 -4.42 19.07
CA HIS A 653 18.67 -4.97 20.15
C HIS A 653 18.17 -4.55 21.54
N LEU A 654 17.54 -3.39 21.66
CA LEU A 654 16.97 -2.92 22.92
C LEU A 654 15.63 -3.60 23.23
N LEU A 655 14.77 -3.74 22.21
CA LEU A 655 13.47 -4.40 22.37
C LEU A 655 13.62 -5.90 22.60
N ASN A 656 14.50 -6.57 21.85
CA ASN A 656 14.75 -7.99 21.99
C ASN A 656 16.26 -8.32 21.85
N PRO A 657 17.03 -8.26 22.96
CA PRO A 657 18.47 -8.53 22.95
C PRO A 657 18.81 -10.01 22.69
N ALA A 658 17.86 -10.92 22.85
CA ALA A 658 18.06 -12.36 22.66
C ALA A 658 17.84 -12.80 21.21
N ALA A 659 17.10 -12.03 20.42
CA ALA A 659 16.78 -12.36 19.04
C ALA A 659 18.00 -12.30 18.12
N ARG A 660 18.07 -13.26 17.19
CA ARG A 660 19.02 -13.24 16.08
C ARG A 660 18.53 -12.27 15.01
N VAL A 661 19.24 -11.17 14.79
CA VAL A 661 18.90 -10.21 13.73
C VAL A 661 19.60 -10.55 12.40
N LEU A 662 18.82 -10.77 11.35
CA LEU A 662 19.27 -11.03 9.97
C LEU A 662 18.93 -9.83 9.08
N GLU A 663 19.81 -9.53 8.14
CA GLU A 663 19.63 -8.45 7.17
C GLU A 663 19.30 -9.03 5.80
N ALA A 664 18.28 -8.48 5.14
CA ALA A 664 17.78 -8.98 3.87
C ALA A 664 17.37 -7.86 2.90
N ILE A 665 17.48 -8.18 1.62
CA ILE A 665 16.86 -7.47 0.50
C ILE A 665 16.11 -8.54 -0.29
N TYR A 666 14.80 -8.33 -0.51
CA TYR A 666 13.87 -9.34 -1.04
C TYR A 666 13.87 -10.65 -0.24
N SER A 667 13.94 -10.58 1.09
CA SER A 667 13.89 -11.73 2.01
C SER A 667 14.96 -12.80 1.76
N ARG A 668 16.04 -12.48 1.03
CA ARG A 668 17.12 -13.42 0.70
C ARG A 668 18.04 -13.62 1.90
N ILE A 669 17.86 -14.73 2.61
CA ILE A 669 18.68 -15.16 3.75
C ILE A 669 19.12 -16.64 3.64
N ASP A 670 20.03 -17.11 4.49
CA ASP A 670 20.26 -18.55 4.61
C ASP A 670 19.10 -19.19 5.38
N VAL A 671 18.34 -20.07 4.73
CA VAL A 671 17.16 -20.75 5.31
C VAL A 671 17.50 -21.48 6.61
N ARG A 672 18.74 -21.94 6.79
CA ARG A 672 19.18 -22.63 8.02
C ARG A 672 19.36 -21.71 9.22
N GLU A 673 19.33 -20.39 9.02
CA GLU A 673 19.30 -19.43 10.13
C GLU A 673 17.89 -19.25 10.70
N ILE A 674 16.84 -19.75 10.02
CA ILE A 674 15.45 -19.65 10.46
C ILE A 674 14.73 -21.00 10.62
N LEU A 675 15.23 -22.08 10.01
CA LEU A 675 14.66 -23.43 10.13
C LEU A 675 15.69 -24.43 10.68
N GLY A 676 15.25 -25.24 11.64
CA GLY A 676 16.07 -26.27 12.29
C GLY A 676 17.09 -25.68 13.26
N THR A 677 16.73 -24.55 13.90
CA THR A 677 17.64 -23.82 14.78
C THR A 677 17.53 -24.27 16.25
N GLY A 678 16.38 -24.82 16.65
CA GLY A 678 16.06 -25.21 18.03
C GLY A 678 16.16 -24.06 19.02
N ARG A 679 15.77 -22.84 18.61
CA ARG A 679 15.92 -21.61 19.41
C ARG A 679 14.74 -21.32 20.33
N PHE A 680 13.56 -21.85 20.02
CA PHE A 680 12.35 -21.55 20.75
C PHE A 680 12.37 -22.11 22.18
N ASP A 681 11.93 -21.31 23.14
CA ASP A 681 11.81 -21.66 24.57
C ASP A 681 10.51 -21.07 25.13
N PHE A 682 9.59 -21.94 25.54
CA PHE A 682 8.28 -21.57 26.09
C PHE A 682 8.37 -20.76 27.37
N VAL A 683 9.26 -21.10 28.29
CA VAL A 683 9.39 -20.39 29.58
C VAL A 683 9.89 -18.97 29.31
N ARG A 684 10.84 -18.82 28.38
CA ARG A 684 11.33 -17.50 27.97
C ARG A 684 10.24 -16.68 27.27
N ALA A 685 9.51 -17.29 26.34
CA ALA A 685 8.42 -16.66 25.62
C ALA A 685 7.30 -16.19 26.58
N ALA A 686 6.86 -17.06 27.49
CA ALA A 686 5.81 -16.78 28.48
C ALA A 686 6.24 -15.75 29.53
N SER A 687 7.53 -15.72 29.89
CA SER A 687 8.02 -14.76 30.89
C SER A 687 8.03 -13.31 30.40
N GLY A 688 7.94 -13.04 29.09
CA GLY A 688 7.94 -11.68 28.50
C GLY A 688 9.10 -10.75 28.90
N ALA A 689 10.08 -11.25 29.67
CA ALA A 689 10.97 -10.48 30.54
C ALA A 689 12.45 -10.82 30.31
N GLY A 690 12.83 -11.09 29.06
CA GLY A 690 14.24 -11.26 28.69
C GLY A 690 15.09 -10.02 29.01
N TRP A 691 14.49 -8.83 29.06
CA TRP A 691 15.16 -7.55 29.20
C TRP A 691 15.37 -7.12 30.67
N LEU A 692 14.47 -7.46 31.60
CA LEU A 692 14.65 -7.23 33.05
C LEU A 692 15.91 -7.95 33.56
N ARG A 693 16.13 -9.20 33.11
CA ARG A 693 17.38 -9.93 33.43
C ARG A 693 18.62 -9.22 32.87
N SER A 694 18.57 -8.69 31.64
CA SER A 694 19.68 -7.98 30.99
C SER A 694 20.02 -6.64 31.66
N LEU A 695 19.02 -5.88 32.13
CA LEU A 695 19.24 -4.61 32.85
C LEU A 695 19.79 -4.80 34.26
N HIS A 696 19.43 -5.91 34.90
CA HIS A 696 19.99 -6.32 36.19
C HIS A 696 21.38 -6.97 36.05
N GLU A 697 21.92 -7.20 34.84
CA GLU A 697 23.31 -7.64 34.61
C GLU A 697 24.32 -6.53 34.96
N MET A 698 24.58 -6.44 36.26
CA MET A 698 25.53 -5.54 36.89
C MET A 698 26.97 -5.80 36.45
N SER A 699 27.62 -4.80 35.82
CA SER A 699 29.03 -4.90 35.41
C SER A 699 29.96 -4.07 36.31
N ARG A 700 31.15 -4.62 36.64
CA ARG A 700 32.15 -3.95 37.50
C ARG A 700 32.93 -2.92 36.69
N ILE A 701 32.72 -1.63 36.95
CA ILE A 701 33.42 -0.52 36.30
C ILE A 701 34.46 0.06 37.26
N GLN A 702 35.69 0.22 36.77
CA GLN A 702 36.79 0.85 37.52
C GLN A 702 36.69 2.38 37.36
N THR A 703 36.34 3.08 38.44
CA THR A 703 36.28 4.55 38.45
C THR A 703 37.51 5.15 39.14
N ALA A 704 37.73 6.46 38.97
CA ALA A 704 38.85 7.17 39.61
C ALA A 704 38.88 7.06 41.14
N ASN A 705 37.78 6.65 41.77
CA ASN A 705 37.63 6.49 43.22
C ASN A 705 37.41 5.01 43.65
N GLY A 706 37.65 4.03 42.77
CA GLY A 706 37.52 2.60 43.05
C GLY A 706 36.52 1.87 42.14
N GLU A 707 36.37 0.56 42.36
CA GLU A 707 35.38 -0.27 41.65
C GLU A 707 33.96 0.08 42.08
N ARG A 708 33.10 0.42 41.12
CA ARG A 708 31.65 0.58 41.29
C ARG A 708 30.92 -0.40 40.39
N VAL A 709 29.81 -0.91 40.88
CA VAL A 709 28.92 -1.77 40.11
C VAL A 709 27.87 -0.87 39.48
N ALA A 710 27.72 -0.93 38.16
CA ALA A 710 26.75 -0.15 37.39
C ALA A 710 26.27 -0.96 36.16
N PRO A 711 25.07 -0.67 35.63
CA PRO A 711 24.63 -1.23 34.35
C PRO A 711 25.66 -0.95 33.26
N ARG A 712 25.84 -1.86 32.30
CA ARG A 712 26.69 -1.57 31.12
C ARG A 712 26.14 -0.33 30.42
N PRO A 713 26.96 0.68 30.10
CA PRO A 713 26.51 1.72 29.18
C PRO A 713 26.41 1.07 27.79
N GLU A 714 25.20 0.74 27.37
CA GLU A 714 24.90 0.46 25.98
C GLU A 714 24.96 1.76 25.15
N THR A 715 25.20 1.60 23.86
CA THR A 715 25.78 2.57 22.93
C THR A 715 25.12 3.95 22.90
N VAL A 716 25.78 4.93 23.52
CA VAL A 716 25.52 6.39 23.42
C VAL A 716 25.77 6.93 21.99
N GLU A 717 26.22 6.09 21.05
CA GLU A 717 26.75 6.51 19.75
C GLU A 717 25.66 6.96 18.74
N TYR A 718 24.38 6.57 18.92
CA TYR A 718 23.32 6.82 17.93
C TYR A 718 22.00 7.34 18.51
N GLY A 719 22.00 7.75 19.78
CA GLY A 719 20.88 8.46 20.39
C GLY A 719 19.70 7.63 20.87
N ILE A 720 19.71 6.29 20.89
CA ILE A 720 18.67 5.49 21.58
C ILE A 720 19.23 4.97 22.91
N ASN A 721 18.54 5.22 24.01
CA ASN A 721 18.94 4.84 25.36
C ASN A 721 17.76 4.31 26.19
N ASN A 722 18.07 3.61 27.28
CA ASN A 722 17.10 3.05 28.21
C ASN A 722 17.47 3.41 29.66
N PHE A 723 16.49 3.38 30.58
CA PHE A 723 16.73 3.39 32.02
C PHE A 723 15.54 2.80 32.80
N VAL A 724 15.75 2.46 34.07
CA VAL A 724 14.71 1.99 34.98
C VAL A 724 14.41 3.07 36.02
N TYR A 725 13.15 3.47 36.11
CA TYR A 725 12.61 4.31 37.18
C TYR A 725 12.18 3.41 38.34
N THR A 726 12.65 3.74 39.54
CA THR A 726 12.27 3.04 40.78
C THR A 726 11.92 4.02 41.88
N ALA A 727 10.78 3.81 42.54
CA ALA A 727 10.41 4.55 43.74
C ALA A 727 9.55 3.67 44.68
N ARG A 728 9.59 3.99 45.99
CA ARG A 728 8.89 3.22 47.05
C ARG A 728 7.83 4.04 47.78
N ARG A 729 7.17 4.95 47.06
CA ARG A 729 5.98 5.67 47.52
C ARG A 729 4.88 5.48 46.49
N PRO A 730 3.60 5.39 46.87
CA PRO A 730 2.56 5.27 45.87
C PRO A 730 2.44 6.55 45.03
N PHE A 731 2.01 6.40 43.78
CA PHE A 731 1.57 7.51 42.96
C PHE A 731 0.22 8.05 43.47
N SER A 732 0.05 9.37 43.37
CA SER A 732 -1.25 10.02 43.45
C SER A 732 -2.05 9.68 42.18
N PRO A 733 -3.23 9.04 42.30
CA PRO A 733 -4.00 8.58 41.14
C PRO A 733 -4.30 9.71 40.15
N LYS A 734 -4.84 10.83 40.63
CA LYS A 734 -5.10 12.02 39.82
C LYS A 734 -3.87 12.61 39.13
N ARG A 735 -2.73 12.73 39.84
CA ARG A 735 -1.52 13.35 39.24
C ARG A 735 -0.93 12.47 38.15
N LEU A 736 -0.95 11.15 38.33
CA LEU A 736 -0.50 10.21 37.32
C LEU A 736 -1.45 10.20 36.11
N PHE A 737 -2.77 10.15 36.34
CA PHE A 737 -3.76 10.18 35.27
C PHE A 737 -3.65 11.47 34.44
N ALA A 738 -3.60 12.63 35.10
CA ALA A 738 -3.46 13.93 34.44
C ALA A 738 -2.15 14.06 33.64
N LEU A 739 -1.08 13.36 34.03
CA LEU A 739 0.17 13.34 33.27
C LEU A 739 0.02 12.56 31.95
N LEU A 740 -0.84 11.54 31.91
CA LEU A 740 -0.85 10.54 30.84
C LEU A 740 -2.03 10.68 29.86
N HIS A 741 -3.24 10.98 30.35
CA HIS A 741 -4.50 10.89 29.57
C HIS A 741 -4.54 11.70 28.26
N ASP A 742 -3.80 12.81 28.16
CA ASP A 742 -3.75 13.69 26.99
C ASP A 742 -2.45 13.53 26.18
N LYS A 743 -1.55 12.62 26.56
CA LYS A 743 -0.30 12.31 25.81
C LYS A 743 -0.15 10.84 25.44
N PHE A 744 -0.96 9.96 26.01
CA PHE A 744 -1.06 8.56 25.64
C PHE A 744 -2.52 8.20 25.46
N ILE A 745 -2.80 7.35 24.49
CA ILE A 745 -4.11 6.71 24.37
C ILE A 745 -4.12 5.61 25.43
N LEU A 746 -4.94 5.81 26.47
CA LEU A 746 -5.00 4.93 27.63
C LEU A 746 -5.98 3.79 27.39
N LEU A 747 -5.48 2.56 27.47
CA LEU A 747 -6.28 1.34 27.48
C LEU A 747 -6.28 0.78 28.90
N GLN A 748 -7.44 0.54 29.48
CA GLN A 748 -7.58 0.00 30.84
C GLN A 748 -8.24 -1.38 30.76
N ASN A 749 -7.53 -2.40 31.23
CA ASN A 749 -8.07 -3.76 31.30
C ASN A 749 -8.64 -3.98 32.71
N ALA A 750 -9.96 -3.95 32.86
CA ALA A 750 -10.63 -4.45 34.05
C ALA A 750 -10.44 -5.97 34.08
N GLY A 751 -9.56 -6.48 34.94
CA GLY A 751 -9.34 -7.92 35.06
C GLY A 751 -10.63 -8.64 35.45
N GLY A 752 -11.18 -9.44 34.54
CA GLY A 752 -12.38 -10.24 34.75
C GLY A 752 -12.96 -10.75 33.45
N ASP A 753 -12.32 -11.77 32.87
CA ASP A 753 -12.97 -12.69 31.93
C ASP A 753 -13.50 -13.84 32.80
N ASP A 754 -14.83 -13.88 32.98
CA ASP A 754 -15.68 -15.06 33.27
C ASP A 754 -17.04 -14.59 33.86
N ASP A 755 -18.12 -15.08 33.25
CA ASP A 755 -19.52 -15.10 33.73
C ASP A 755 -20.32 -13.78 33.79
N LYS A 756 -20.82 -13.35 32.62
CA LYS A 756 -22.21 -12.87 32.54
C LYS A 756 -22.95 -13.62 31.45
N GLU A 757 -23.63 -14.68 31.90
CA GLU A 757 -24.63 -15.43 31.15
C GLU A 757 -25.67 -14.49 30.51
N ASP A 758 -26.01 -14.81 29.27
CA ASP A 758 -27.13 -14.30 28.50
C ASP A 758 -28.44 -14.32 29.32
N GLU A 759 -29.11 -13.18 29.41
CA GLU A 759 -30.57 -13.16 29.57
C GLU A 759 -31.19 -12.57 28.30
N ASP A 760 -31.57 -13.50 27.43
CA ASP A 760 -32.37 -13.34 26.23
C ASP A 760 -33.77 -12.74 26.49
N GLU A 761 -34.26 -12.11 25.40
CA GLU A 761 -35.66 -11.99 24.97
C GLU A 761 -36.58 -11.00 25.70
N ASP A 762 -36.98 -9.94 24.98
CA ASP A 762 -38.31 -9.97 24.34
C ASP A 762 -38.45 -8.91 23.24
N GLU A 763 -38.80 -9.41 22.05
CA GLU A 763 -39.24 -8.68 20.87
C GLU A 763 -40.49 -7.84 21.17
N ASP A 764 -40.64 -6.69 20.51
CA ASP A 764 -41.92 -6.38 19.88
C ASP A 764 -41.77 -5.36 18.74
N GLU A 765 -42.28 -5.82 17.60
CA GLU A 765 -42.33 -5.22 16.29
C GLU A 765 -43.24 -3.97 16.17
N GLU A 766 -43.10 -3.33 15.01
CA GLU A 766 -44.16 -2.72 14.19
C GLU A 766 -44.39 -1.18 14.20
N MET A 767 -44.02 -0.59 13.04
CA MET A 767 -44.88 0.16 12.11
C MET A 767 -44.81 1.70 12.05
N SER A 768 -44.34 2.14 10.86
CA SER A 768 -44.84 3.22 9.99
C SER A 768 -45.88 4.22 10.53
N ASP A 769 -45.71 5.52 10.27
CA ASP A 769 -46.31 6.20 9.11
C ASP A 769 -45.96 7.71 9.08
N GLU A 770 -46.10 8.27 7.89
CA GLU A 770 -45.86 9.64 7.43
C GLU A 770 -46.60 10.76 8.19
N GLY A 771 -46.12 12.01 8.11
CA GLY A 771 -47.00 13.18 8.28
C GLY A 771 -46.35 14.52 8.63
N GLU A 772 -46.42 15.46 7.68
CA GLU A 772 -45.90 16.84 7.74
C GLU A 772 -46.57 17.79 8.78
N ASN A 773 -45.81 18.84 9.11
CA ASN A 773 -46.20 20.24 9.33
C ASN A 773 -47.04 20.66 10.57
N SER A 774 -46.43 21.48 11.45
CA SER A 774 -46.60 22.95 11.51
C SER A 774 -46.57 23.56 12.93
N ASN A 775 -45.67 24.55 13.09
CA ASN A 775 -45.72 25.78 13.90
C ASN A 775 -46.49 25.86 15.25
N SER A 776 -45.74 26.33 16.26
CA SER A 776 -45.95 27.59 17.03
C SER A 776 -46.07 27.43 18.56
N ASP A 777 -45.06 27.99 19.23
CA ASP A 777 -45.04 28.77 20.47
C ASP A 777 -45.72 28.24 21.75
N GLY A 778 -44.91 28.10 22.80
CA GLY A 778 -45.34 28.11 24.19
C GLY A 778 -44.22 27.72 25.15
N GLU A 779 -43.50 28.72 25.66
CA GLU A 779 -42.58 28.63 26.79
C GLU A 779 -43.26 27.95 28.00
N ASP A 780 -42.61 26.97 28.61
CA ASP A 780 -42.68 26.73 30.06
C ASP A 780 -41.39 26.03 30.51
N GLU A 781 -40.70 26.69 31.44
CA GLU A 781 -39.51 26.24 32.15
C GLU A 781 -39.90 25.12 33.13
N ASP A 782 -39.42 23.90 32.93
CA ASP A 782 -39.28 22.93 34.01
C ASP A 782 -37.87 22.34 33.98
N LYS A 783 -37.18 22.56 35.09
CA LYS A 783 -35.84 22.08 35.40
C LYS A 783 -35.88 20.58 35.58
N GLU A 784 -35.30 19.85 34.64
CA GLU A 784 -34.79 18.52 34.91
C GLU A 784 -33.34 18.70 35.39
N GLU A 785 -33.13 18.31 36.65
CA GLU A 785 -31.80 18.15 37.23
C GLU A 785 -31.15 16.97 36.50
N GLU A 786 -30.38 17.28 35.45
CA GLU A 786 -29.35 16.37 34.96
C GLU A 786 -28.40 16.12 36.15
N GLU A 787 -28.33 14.87 36.61
CA GLU A 787 -27.20 14.40 37.39
C GLU A 787 -25.98 14.49 36.46
N GLU A 788 -25.32 15.65 36.46
CA GLU A 788 -23.98 15.83 35.89
C GLU A 788 -23.05 14.83 36.59
N GLU A 789 -22.78 13.71 35.92
CA GLU A 789 -21.64 12.86 36.22
C GLU A 789 -20.37 13.69 36.03
N ILE A 790 -19.66 13.97 37.12
CA ILE A 790 -18.47 14.79 37.12
C ILE A 790 -17.32 13.97 36.52
N THR A 791 -17.01 14.16 35.24
CA THR A 791 -15.71 13.79 34.66
C THR A 791 -14.91 15.08 34.37
N PRO A 792 -13.80 15.38 35.09
CA PRO A 792 -13.02 16.60 34.88
C PRO A 792 -12.07 16.55 33.66
N PHE A 793 -12.17 15.52 32.83
CA PHE A 793 -11.26 15.24 31.73
C PHE A 793 -12.07 15.09 30.45
N ASP A 794 -11.86 16.00 29.49
CA ASP A 794 -12.53 15.95 28.19
C ASP A 794 -12.04 14.72 27.40
N ASP A 795 -12.93 13.99 26.72
CA ASP A 795 -12.57 12.95 25.76
C ASP A 795 -11.86 13.57 24.56
N LEU A 796 -10.52 13.48 24.55
CA LEU A 796 -9.69 13.99 23.46
C LEU A 796 -9.64 13.00 22.31
N SER A 797 -9.71 13.50 21.07
CA SER A 797 -9.51 12.65 19.90
C SER A 797 -8.08 12.08 19.84
N PRO A 798 -7.87 10.86 19.29
CA PRO A 798 -6.54 10.26 19.14
C PRO A 798 -5.52 11.18 18.47
N ASP A 799 -5.93 11.93 17.44
CA ASP A 799 -5.07 12.92 16.77
C ASP A 799 -4.55 14.02 17.70
N THR A 800 -5.40 14.47 18.63
CA THR A 800 -5.04 15.50 19.61
C THR A 800 -4.04 14.96 20.62
N ILE A 801 -4.27 13.73 21.12
CA ILE A 801 -3.37 13.03 22.03
C ILE A 801 -2.00 12.83 21.37
N LEU A 802 -1.95 12.42 20.10
CA LEU A 802 -0.72 12.30 19.34
C LEU A 802 0.01 13.62 19.15
N ALA A 803 -0.72 14.69 18.81
CA ALA A 803 -0.14 16.02 18.67
C ALA A 803 0.50 16.48 20.00
N ASN A 804 -0.17 16.22 21.12
CA ASN A 804 0.32 16.52 22.45
C ASN A 804 1.56 15.68 22.81
N LYS A 805 1.54 14.36 22.55
CA LYS A 805 2.70 13.46 22.71
C LYS A 805 3.91 13.96 21.93
N ARG A 806 3.70 14.33 20.66
CA ARG A 806 4.75 14.84 19.76
C ARG A 806 5.27 16.22 20.19
N ALA A 807 4.41 17.04 20.79
CA ALA A 807 4.80 18.35 21.31
C ALA A 807 5.51 18.27 22.68
N HIS A 808 5.32 17.18 23.45
CA HIS A 808 5.82 17.08 24.81
C HIS A 808 7.34 16.84 24.85
N PRO A 809 8.16 17.78 25.37
CA PRO A 809 9.61 17.73 25.25
C PRO A 809 10.27 16.56 26.00
N VAL A 810 9.58 15.98 26.99
CA VAL A 810 10.09 14.88 27.82
C VAL A 810 9.55 13.52 27.40
N LEU A 811 8.31 13.46 26.91
CA LEU A 811 7.61 12.19 26.66
C LEU A 811 7.69 11.82 25.18
N GLN A 812 7.80 12.79 24.25
CA GLN A 812 7.97 12.55 22.82
C GLN A 812 9.02 11.48 22.50
N PRO A 813 10.23 11.49 23.10
CA PRO A 813 11.27 10.57 22.68
C PRO A 813 11.11 9.15 23.23
N ILE A 814 10.14 8.91 24.14
CA ILE A 814 9.83 7.57 24.65
C ILE A 814 9.12 6.76 23.56
N LEU A 815 9.71 5.61 23.23
CA LEU A 815 9.21 4.66 22.25
C LEU A 815 8.53 3.44 22.90
N ARG A 816 9.07 2.97 24.03
CA ARG A 816 8.53 1.83 24.80
C ARG A 816 8.72 2.08 26.30
N SER A 817 7.75 1.65 27.09
CA SER A 817 7.90 1.50 28.53
C SER A 817 7.09 0.32 29.06
N LYS A 818 7.60 -0.36 30.09
CA LYS A 818 6.97 -1.55 30.66
C LYS A 818 7.35 -1.70 32.13
N GLY A 819 6.48 -2.30 32.92
CA GLY A 819 6.78 -2.64 34.30
C GLY A 819 5.53 -2.64 35.17
N PHE A 820 5.71 -2.31 36.45
CA PHE A 820 4.61 -2.22 37.39
C PHE A 820 4.69 -0.96 38.24
N PHE A 821 3.53 -0.54 38.73
CA PHE A 821 3.39 0.67 39.52
C PHE A 821 2.44 0.48 40.70
N TRP A 822 2.49 1.45 41.62
CA TRP A 822 1.73 1.41 42.87
C TRP A 822 0.85 2.65 42.98
N LEU A 823 -0.47 2.46 43.04
CA LEU A 823 -1.45 3.53 43.26
C LEU A 823 -1.82 3.66 44.73
N ALA A 824 -2.02 4.89 45.21
CA ALA A 824 -2.40 5.14 46.60
C ALA A 824 -3.75 4.52 46.97
N THR A 825 -4.68 4.45 46.03
CA THR A 825 -6.05 3.94 46.19
C THR A 825 -6.18 2.43 46.13
N ARG A 826 -5.23 1.73 45.48
CA ARG A 826 -5.13 0.26 45.44
C ARG A 826 -3.92 -0.24 46.25
N PRO A 827 -3.98 -0.24 47.60
CA PRO A 827 -2.81 -0.50 48.44
C PRO A 827 -2.36 -1.97 48.50
N TYR A 828 -3.22 -2.90 48.08
CA TYR A 828 -2.98 -4.34 48.17
C TYR A 828 -2.56 -4.99 46.84
N GLN A 829 -2.73 -4.27 45.73
CA GLN A 829 -2.43 -4.72 44.38
C GLN A 829 -1.39 -3.82 43.73
N PHE A 830 -0.69 -4.36 42.72
CA PHE A 830 0.15 -3.57 41.83
C PHE A 830 -0.52 -3.43 40.47
N GLY A 831 -0.25 -2.32 39.79
CA GLY A 831 -0.70 -2.10 38.43
C GLY A 831 0.35 -2.55 37.43
N GLU A 832 -0.08 -3.15 36.33
CA GLU A 832 0.75 -3.41 35.16
C GLU A 832 0.79 -2.21 34.24
N TRP A 833 1.95 -1.97 33.64
CA TRP A 833 2.22 -0.88 32.73
C TRP A 833 2.84 -1.44 31.46
N SER A 834 2.23 -1.16 30.30
CA SER A 834 2.78 -1.50 28.99
C SER A 834 2.44 -0.41 27.99
N GLN A 835 3.46 0.25 27.43
CA GLN A 835 3.31 1.33 26.46
C GLN A 835 4.22 1.10 25.26
N ALA A 836 3.67 1.20 24.04
CA ALA A 836 4.41 1.25 22.78
C ALA A 836 3.95 2.46 21.95
N GLY A 837 4.90 3.23 21.40
CA GLY A 837 4.59 4.46 20.65
C GLY A 837 3.81 5.49 21.47
N ALA A 838 2.55 5.72 21.11
CA ALA A 838 1.63 6.60 21.83
C ALA A 838 0.55 5.86 22.65
N MET A 839 0.55 4.53 22.60
CA MET A 839 -0.39 3.69 23.35
C MET A 839 0.15 3.35 24.72
N LEU A 840 -0.70 3.38 25.74
CA LEU A 840 -0.38 2.93 27.08
C LEU A 840 -1.53 2.08 27.63
N THR A 841 -1.28 0.79 27.76
CA THR A 841 -2.13 -0.15 28.47
C THR A 841 -1.74 -0.20 29.94
N VAL A 842 -2.75 -0.09 30.81
CA VAL A 842 -2.62 -0.33 32.24
C VAL A 842 -3.68 -1.32 32.71
N GLY A 843 -3.36 -2.10 33.74
CA GLY A 843 -4.30 -3.07 34.30
C GLY A 843 -3.91 -3.50 35.70
N CYS A 844 -4.71 -4.39 36.29
CA CYS A 844 -4.38 -5.01 37.57
C CYS A 844 -3.38 -6.16 37.35
N GLY A 845 -2.19 -6.07 37.94
CA GLY A 845 -1.19 -7.15 37.90
C GLY A 845 -1.34 -8.22 38.98
N GLY A 846 -2.29 -8.03 39.90
CA GLY A 846 -2.52 -8.91 41.04
C GLY A 846 -2.02 -8.34 42.37
N ALA A 847 -1.99 -9.19 43.40
CA ALA A 847 -1.61 -8.80 44.76
C ALA A 847 -0.09 -8.62 44.91
N TRP A 848 0.32 -7.70 45.79
CA TRP A 848 1.71 -7.66 46.27
C TRP A 848 2.07 -8.95 47.02
N PHE A 849 3.31 -9.43 46.92
CA PHE A 849 3.74 -10.63 47.66
C PHE A 849 3.64 -10.45 49.17
N ALA A 850 3.75 -9.21 49.67
CA ALA A 850 3.50 -8.89 51.07
C ALA A 850 2.06 -9.14 51.54
N GLU A 851 1.10 -9.31 50.62
CA GLU A 851 -0.31 -9.56 50.92
C GLU A 851 -0.74 -11.02 50.72
N LEU A 852 0.16 -11.84 50.17
CA LEU A 852 -0.05 -13.25 49.88
C LEU A 852 0.54 -14.15 50.98
N PRO A 853 -0.10 -15.29 51.31
CA PRO A 853 0.47 -16.29 52.21
C PRO A 853 1.69 -16.97 51.57
N ASP A 854 2.64 -17.45 52.38
CA ASP A 854 3.90 -18.10 51.93
C ASP A 854 3.63 -19.29 50.97
N GLU A 855 2.49 -19.96 51.12
CA GLU A 855 2.05 -21.07 50.28
C GLU A 855 1.76 -20.65 48.83
N ALA A 856 1.39 -19.39 48.58
CA ALA A 856 1.09 -18.85 47.25
C ALA A 856 2.35 -18.31 46.53
N TRP A 857 3.52 -18.34 47.18
CA TRP A 857 4.77 -17.87 46.57
C TRP A 857 5.36 -18.93 45.61
N PRO A 858 6.11 -18.51 44.56
CA PRO A 858 6.75 -19.42 43.62
C PRO A 858 7.60 -20.52 44.30
N GLU A 859 7.54 -21.76 43.81
CA GLU A 859 8.31 -22.86 44.40
C GLU A 859 9.82 -22.79 44.06
N ASP A 860 10.19 -22.10 42.99
CA ASP A 860 11.57 -21.94 42.54
C ASP A 860 12.40 -21.11 43.55
N ALA A 861 13.52 -21.67 43.99
CA ALA A 861 14.36 -21.10 45.03
C ALA A 861 15.04 -19.79 44.62
N ASP A 862 15.41 -19.63 43.35
CA ASP A 862 16.07 -18.43 42.86
C ASP A 862 15.05 -17.29 42.70
N VAL A 863 13.82 -17.61 42.27
CA VAL A 863 12.70 -16.65 42.19
C VAL A 863 12.28 -16.18 43.59
N ARG A 864 12.13 -17.11 44.54
CA ARG A 864 11.83 -16.76 45.95
C ARG A 864 12.87 -15.83 46.56
N GLN A 865 14.16 -16.12 46.36
CA GLN A 865 15.23 -15.27 46.86
C GLN A 865 15.18 -13.86 46.25
N SER A 866 14.85 -13.75 44.95
CA SER A 866 14.68 -12.46 44.28
C SER A 866 13.54 -11.64 44.90
N VAL A 867 12.41 -12.28 45.21
CA VAL A 867 11.28 -11.62 45.86
C VAL A 867 11.68 -11.17 47.28
N GLU A 868 12.34 -12.02 48.06
CA GLU A 868 12.82 -11.67 49.41
C GLU A 868 13.80 -10.49 49.41
N ASP A 869 14.70 -10.44 48.43
CA ASP A 869 15.70 -9.37 48.29
C ASP A 869 15.04 -8.00 48.00
N ASP A 870 13.82 -8.00 47.45
CA ASP A 870 13.04 -6.80 47.17
C ASP A 870 12.22 -6.29 48.36
N PHE A 871 12.10 -7.06 49.45
CA PHE A 871 11.36 -6.60 50.64
C PHE A 871 12.14 -5.50 51.38
N GLN A 872 11.53 -4.33 51.54
CA GLN A 872 12.14 -3.21 52.24
C GLN A 872 11.14 -2.43 53.11
N GLY A 873 11.52 -2.18 54.36
CA GLY A 873 10.72 -1.34 55.27
C GLY A 873 9.44 -2.02 55.75
N GLU A 874 8.46 -1.21 56.18
CA GLU A 874 7.17 -1.68 56.72
C GLU A 874 6.21 -2.18 55.62
N TRP A 875 6.44 -1.79 54.37
CA TRP A 875 5.49 -1.99 53.26
C TRP A 875 5.89 -3.11 52.29
N GLY A 876 6.92 -3.90 52.63
CA GLY A 876 7.32 -5.11 51.88
C GLY A 876 7.93 -4.82 50.52
N ASP A 877 7.43 -5.52 49.50
CA ASP A 877 7.87 -5.48 48.10
C ASP A 877 7.29 -4.30 47.28
N ARG A 878 6.35 -3.55 47.85
CA ARG A 878 5.68 -2.41 47.21
C ARG A 878 6.65 -1.36 46.66
N ARG A 879 6.59 -1.15 45.34
CA ARG A 879 7.40 -0.16 44.61
C ARG A 879 6.85 0.10 43.21
N GLN A 880 7.40 1.09 42.52
CA GLN A 880 7.31 1.18 41.07
C GLN A 880 8.63 0.68 40.50
N GLU A 881 8.55 -0.05 39.41
CA GLU A 881 9.71 -0.44 38.61
C GLU A 881 9.28 -0.37 37.15
N LEU A 882 9.61 0.76 36.51
CA LEU A 882 9.20 1.06 35.13
C LEU A 882 10.45 1.25 34.27
N VAL A 883 10.57 0.52 33.18
CA VAL A 883 11.59 0.81 32.17
C VAL A 883 11.08 1.82 31.17
N PHE A 884 11.99 2.65 30.69
CA PHE A 884 11.78 3.50 29.54
C PHE A 884 12.87 3.25 28.52
N ILE A 885 12.46 3.12 27.26
CA ILE A 885 13.32 2.98 26.08
C ILE A 885 12.91 4.08 25.10
N GLY A 886 13.87 4.84 24.61
CA GLY A 886 13.56 5.94 23.70
C GLY A 886 14.78 6.59 23.08
N GLU A 887 14.55 7.55 22.19
CA GLU A 887 15.60 8.26 21.47
C GLU A 887 16.02 9.54 22.21
N GLY A 888 17.13 9.50 22.92
CA GLY A 888 17.72 10.66 23.57
C GLY A 888 16.93 11.04 24.81
N ILE A 889 16.28 10.06 25.43
CA ILE A 889 15.53 10.26 26.67
C ILE A 889 16.47 10.74 27.76
N ASP A 890 16.00 11.67 28.59
CA ASP A 890 16.76 12.18 29.74
C ASP A 890 16.24 11.51 31.02
N PRO A 891 17.00 10.55 31.61
CA PRO A 891 16.56 9.83 32.79
C PRO A 891 16.28 10.75 33.99
N GLU A 892 17.03 11.85 34.13
CA GLU A 892 16.87 12.77 35.27
C GLU A 892 15.55 13.53 35.14
N VAL A 893 15.22 14.00 33.94
CA VAL A 893 14.00 14.77 33.68
C VAL A 893 12.75 13.88 33.75
N ILE A 894 12.80 12.67 33.21
CA ILE A 894 11.67 11.72 33.30
C ILE A 894 11.47 11.28 34.75
N THR A 895 12.55 11.01 35.50
CA THR A 895 12.45 10.68 36.94
C THR A 895 11.81 11.83 37.70
N GLN A 896 12.21 13.08 37.46
CA GLN A 896 11.58 14.23 38.11
C GLN A 896 10.08 14.34 37.79
N LEU A 897 9.71 14.13 36.53
CA LEU A 897 8.32 14.18 36.08
C LEU A 897 7.45 13.13 36.77
N LEU A 898 7.97 11.91 36.95
CA LEU A 898 7.27 10.84 37.68
C LEU A 898 7.29 11.08 39.20
N ASP A 899 8.38 11.58 39.77
CA ASP A 899 8.48 11.94 41.19
C ASP A 899 7.43 13.00 41.57
N GLU A 900 7.12 13.93 40.66
CA GLU A 900 6.04 14.91 40.83
C GLU A 900 4.64 14.28 40.92
N CYS A 901 4.48 13.02 40.55
CA CYS A 901 3.25 12.25 40.74
C CYS A 901 3.22 11.43 42.04
N LEU A 902 4.34 11.26 42.74
CA LEU A 902 4.40 10.50 44.01
C LEU A 902 3.71 11.25 45.16
N LEU A 903 3.13 10.51 46.11
CA LEU A 903 2.62 11.12 47.35
C LEU A 903 3.70 11.94 48.07
N ASP A 904 3.34 13.17 48.45
CA ASP A 904 4.22 14.02 49.26
C ASP A 904 4.31 13.50 50.71
N GLU A 905 5.17 14.11 51.54
CA GLU A 905 5.35 13.66 52.93
C GLU A 905 4.06 13.74 53.77
N THR A 906 3.19 14.71 53.49
CA THR A 906 1.93 14.91 54.21
C THR A 906 0.88 13.90 53.76
N GLU A 907 0.80 13.64 52.47
CA GLU A 907 -0.08 12.63 51.87
C GLU A 907 0.33 11.22 52.27
N MET A 908 1.64 10.92 52.24
CA MET A 908 2.17 9.64 52.71
C MET A 908 1.83 9.42 54.19
N ALA A 909 1.98 10.43 55.06
CA ALA A 909 1.62 10.31 56.47
C ALA A 909 0.12 10.01 56.68
N LYS A 910 -0.76 10.55 55.82
CA LYS A 910 -2.19 10.22 55.83
C LYS A 910 -2.43 8.78 55.38
N TRP A 911 -1.79 8.35 54.30
CA TRP A 911 -1.86 6.99 53.77
C TRP A 911 -1.41 5.96 54.82
N GLU A 912 -0.23 6.16 55.42
CA GLU A 912 0.27 5.31 56.51
C GLU A 912 -0.68 5.30 57.73
N GLY A 913 -1.30 6.46 58.02
CA GLY A 913 -2.25 6.61 59.11
C GLY A 913 -3.56 5.84 58.93
N VAL A 914 -3.92 5.47 57.69
CA VAL A 914 -5.03 4.56 57.38
C VAL A 914 -4.54 3.11 57.48
N MET A 915 -3.41 2.78 56.85
CA MET A 915 -2.89 1.41 56.79
C MET A 915 -2.53 0.84 58.18
N ARG A 916 -1.96 1.64 59.07
CA ARG A 916 -1.58 1.24 60.45
C ARG A 916 -2.78 1.07 61.41
N ARG A 917 -4.02 1.28 60.96
CA ARG A 917 -5.21 1.06 61.79
C ARG A 917 -5.58 -0.43 61.78
N ASN A 918 -5.11 -1.16 62.79
CA ASN A 918 -5.29 -2.61 62.95
C ASN A 918 -6.74 -3.08 63.26
N ARG A 919 -7.77 -2.25 63.11
CA ARG A 919 -9.17 -2.57 63.49
C ARG A 919 -10.15 -2.38 62.33
N ARG A 920 -9.71 -2.58 61.08
CA ARG A 920 -10.54 -2.38 59.89
C ARG A 920 -10.17 -3.44 58.86
N SER A 921 -11.19 -4.06 58.27
CA SER A 921 -11.07 -4.97 57.13
C SER A 921 -10.35 -4.32 55.95
N ARG A 922 -9.81 -5.15 55.05
CA ARG A 922 -9.09 -4.69 53.84
C ARG A 922 -9.97 -3.78 52.98
N VAL A 923 -11.21 -4.19 52.74
CA VAL A 923 -12.25 -3.43 52.01
C VAL A 923 -12.43 -2.04 52.61
N ARG A 924 -12.64 -1.93 53.92
CA ARG A 924 -12.91 -0.64 54.57
C ARG A 924 -11.70 0.30 54.57
N LYS A 925 -10.48 -0.24 54.50
CA LYS A 925 -9.28 0.58 54.32
C LYS A 925 -9.17 1.09 52.88
N GLN A 926 -9.52 0.28 51.90
CA GLN A 926 -9.51 0.66 50.49
C GLN A 926 -10.58 1.73 50.18
N GLU A 927 -11.83 1.56 50.65
CA GLU A 927 -12.89 2.59 50.54
C GLU A 927 -12.46 3.94 51.13
N MET A 928 -11.69 3.92 52.23
CA MET A 928 -11.14 5.14 52.81
C MET A 928 -10.08 5.77 51.94
N MET A 929 -9.26 4.98 51.24
CA MET A 929 -8.27 5.51 50.32
C MET A 929 -8.96 6.12 49.09
N GLU A 930 -9.93 5.42 48.50
CA GLU A 930 -10.74 5.92 47.38
C GLU A 930 -11.47 7.23 47.75
N GLY A 931 -11.98 7.34 48.98
CA GLY A 931 -12.57 8.60 49.48
C GLY A 931 -11.55 9.70 49.81
N MET A 932 -10.24 9.41 49.84
CA MET A 932 -9.18 10.36 50.21
C MET A 932 -8.43 10.94 49.01
N TRP A 933 -8.40 10.24 47.88
CA TRP A 933 -7.80 10.71 46.62
C TRP A 933 -8.82 10.62 45.49
N GLU A 934 -8.92 11.68 44.71
CA GLU A 934 -9.70 11.65 43.47
C GLU A 934 -9.03 10.69 42.49
N ASP A 935 -9.84 9.77 41.96
CA ASP A 935 -9.39 8.66 41.16
C ASP A 935 -9.97 8.77 39.75
N GLY A 936 -9.11 8.79 38.75
CA GLY A 936 -9.50 8.81 37.33
C GLY A 936 -9.33 7.46 36.64
N TRP A 937 -8.88 6.44 37.37
CA TRP A 937 -8.63 5.09 36.84
C TRP A 937 -9.84 4.19 37.07
N GLU A 938 -10.05 3.24 36.17
CA GLU A 938 -11.06 2.19 36.33
C GLU A 938 -10.81 1.31 37.57
N ASP A 939 -11.88 0.68 38.06
CA ASP A 939 -11.81 -0.20 39.22
C ASP A 939 -11.08 -1.51 38.89
N TRP A 940 -10.30 -2.00 39.85
CA TRP A 940 -9.64 -3.30 39.75
C TRP A 940 -10.44 -4.36 40.51
N PRO A 941 -10.43 -5.63 40.06
CA PRO A 941 -11.10 -6.70 40.77
C PRO A 941 -10.61 -6.77 42.23
N GLY A 942 -11.54 -6.96 43.17
CA GLY A 942 -11.20 -7.15 44.57
C GLY A 942 -10.41 -8.45 44.79
N LEU A 943 -9.56 -8.48 45.81
CA LEU A 943 -8.90 -9.73 46.24
C LEU A 943 -9.94 -10.61 46.93
N GLU A 944 -10.15 -11.85 46.47
CA GLU A 944 -11.03 -12.82 47.12
C GLU A 944 -10.60 -13.02 48.59
N GLU A 945 -11.55 -12.90 49.52
CA GLU A 945 -11.28 -13.06 50.94
C GLU A 945 -11.23 -14.54 51.31
N ASP A 946 -10.02 -15.05 51.59
CA ASP A 946 -9.84 -16.31 52.32
C ASP A 946 -10.37 -16.16 53.78
N GLY A 947 -11.66 -16.39 53.98
CA GLY A 947 -12.25 -17.00 55.19
C GLY A 947 -11.94 -16.37 56.56
N LEU A 948 -11.78 -15.04 56.67
CA LEU A 948 -11.51 -14.35 57.96
C LEU A 948 -12.67 -13.46 58.44
N GLU A 949 -13.90 -13.64 57.96
CA GLU A 949 -15.04 -12.83 58.39
C GLU A 949 -15.68 -13.26 59.73
N GLU A 950 -15.41 -14.46 60.26
CA GLU A 950 -16.14 -14.96 61.44
C GLU A 950 -15.63 -14.45 62.81
N GLU A 951 -14.44 -13.83 62.91
CA GLU A 951 -13.89 -13.38 64.22
C GLU A 951 -14.04 -11.87 64.51
N GLU A 952 -14.25 -11.00 63.51
CA GLU A 952 -14.32 -9.55 63.73
C GLU A 952 -15.75 -9.00 63.97
N GLU A 953 -16.81 -9.68 63.51
CA GLU A 953 -18.20 -9.25 63.77
C GLU A 953 -18.62 -9.43 65.25
N GLU A 954 -18.05 -10.41 65.96
CA GLU A 954 -18.35 -10.63 67.38
C GLU A 954 -17.77 -9.52 68.30
N GLU A 955 -16.63 -8.91 67.93
CA GLU A 955 -16.05 -7.80 68.71
C GLU A 955 -16.78 -6.46 68.51
N GLU A 956 -17.37 -6.20 67.33
CA GLU A 956 -18.14 -4.97 67.06
C GLU A 956 -19.51 -4.96 67.77
N GLU A 957 -20.17 -6.11 67.96
CA GLU A 957 -21.42 -6.20 68.75
C GLU A 957 -21.18 -5.97 70.25
N GLU A 958 -20.04 -6.42 70.80
CA GLU A 958 -19.68 -6.18 72.20
C GLU A 958 -19.40 -4.70 72.49
N ASP A 959 -18.80 -3.94 71.56
CA ASP A 959 -18.51 -2.51 71.78
C ASP A 959 -19.75 -1.62 71.57
N ARG A 960 -20.66 -1.97 70.65
CA ARG A 960 -21.97 -1.30 70.51
C ARG A 960 -22.86 -1.48 71.74
N THR A 961 -22.76 -2.63 72.43
CA THR A 961 -23.46 -2.86 73.70
C THR A 961 -22.78 -2.17 74.89
N ARG A 962 -21.47 -1.88 74.81
CA ARG A 962 -20.73 -1.11 75.83
C ARG A 962 -21.01 0.40 75.74
N ALA A 963 -21.04 0.96 74.52
CA ALA A 963 -21.32 2.38 74.29
C ALA A 963 -22.77 2.78 74.64
N LYS A 964 -23.74 1.86 74.51
CA LYS A 964 -25.14 2.10 74.93
C LYS A 964 -25.35 2.16 76.45
N LYS A 965 -24.42 1.61 77.26
CA LYS A 965 -24.51 1.63 78.73
C LYS A 965 -23.96 2.90 79.39
N GLU A 966 -23.15 3.69 78.69
CA GLU A 966 -22.54 4.91 79.25
C GLU A 966 -23.31 6.22 78.92
N GLY A 967 -24.28 6.18 78.00
CA GLY A 967 -25.02 7.37 77.53
C GLY A 967 -26.20 7.85 78.40
N GLU A 968 -26.63 7.13 79.44
CA GLU A 968 -27.84 7.47 80.22
C GLU A 968 -27.62 8.37 81.45
N THR A 969 -26.39 8.83 81.73
CA THR A 969 -26.14 9.75 82.83
C THR A 969 -25.48 11.04 82.34
N HIS A 970 -26.26 12.00 81.83
CA HIS A 970 -26.12 13.44 82.12
C HIS A 970 -27.16 14.29 81.36
N ARG A 971 -28.34 14.48 81.96
CA ARG A 971 -29.23 15.61 81.71
C ARG A 971 -28.96 16.69 82.76
N HIS A 972 -28.67 17.93 82.35
CA HIS A 972 -29.40 19.16 82.77
C HIS A 972 -28.72 20.47 82.30
N GLY A 973 -29.47 21.31 81.57
CA GLY A 973 -29.66 22.72 81.97
C GLY A 973 -29.34 23.86 80.98
N ARG A 974 -30.40 24.38 80.32
CA ARG A 974 -30.72 25.81 79.97
C ARG A 974 -29.81 26.57 78.96
N ALA A 975 -30.25 27.56 78.17
CA ALA A 975 -31.51 27.98 77.52
C ALA A 975 -31.21 29.29 76.73
N SER A 976 -31.65 29.38 75.47
CA SER A 976 -32.17 30.56 74.71
C SER A 976 -31.37 31.88 74.59
N ARG A 977 -31.12 32.37 73.35
CA ARG A 977 -31.89 33.45 72.67
C ARG A 977 -31.30 33.91 71.31
N HIS A 978 -32.22 34.26 70.41
CA HIS A 978 -32.14 34.85 69.06
C HIS A 978 -31.30 36.14 68.91
N ALA A 979 -30.78 36.41 67.70
CA ALA A 979 -31.29 37.43 66.76
C ALA A 979 -30.33 37.74 65.59
N HIS A 980 -30.92 38.04 64.43
CA HIS A 980 -30.35 38.50 63.16
C HIS A 980 -29.49 39.79 63.25
N THR A 981 -28.52 39.97 62.34
CA THR A 981 -28.42 41.10 61.36
C THR A 981 -27.09 41.08 60.58
N HIS A 982 -27.17 41.22 59.24
CA HIS A 982 -26.09 41.58 58.30
C HIS A 982 -25.78 43.11 58.38
N PRO A 983 -24.86 43.68 57.56
CA PRO A 983 -23.45 43.34 57.29
C PRO A 983 -22.56 44.61 57.36
N HIS A 984 -21.23 44.48 57.22
CA HIS A 984 -20.38 45.27 56.30
C HIS A 984 -18.89 45.35 56.70
N HIS A 985 -18.09 45.10 55.67
CA HIS A 985 -16.91 45.84 55.21
C HIS A 985 -15.49 45.59 55.75
N ARG A 986 -14.65 45.31 54.73
CA ARG A 986 -13.23 45.64 54.51
C ARG A 986 -12.27 44.82 55.39
N HIS A 987 -11.29 44.12 54.84
CA HIS A 987 -10.50 44.38 53.64
C HIS A 987 -9.96 43.07 53.05
#